data_AF-A0AAD4I610-F1
#
_entry.id   AF-A0AAD4I610-F1
#
_cell.length_a   1.000
_cell.length_b   1.000
_cell.length_c   1.000
_cell.angle_alpha   90.00
_cell.angle_beta   90.00
_cell.angle_gamma   90.00
#
_symmetry.space_group_name_H-M   'P 1'
#
loop_
_entity.id
_entity.type
_entity.pdbx_description
1 polymer ?
#
loop_
_entity_poly.entity_id
_entity_poly.type
_entity_poly.pdbx_seq_one_letter_code
_entity_poly.pdbx_strand_id
1 'polypeptide(L)'
;MPDPPLLRMPLHLLSLVLSRLDSTPTLASAILSHSSLYAAFAEDRDRIIRTILRNQISTELMVYAFPTYLAGLPSFDPCDFENTEDFLRRHIGSVYEFGVCVQPNLFTKPGPVDIHLASTLSRTHAIIEHFTTDLIRDTSPLRRADLGLLRDEHNDLLPLAVSDDEVFRIHRAMYRYQLYCNLFRTPCNGQPRAGFGSVLVVYFFAQFSPWVNEQLACIHDYFERVLSRGLDFLFKVSQATTFSERRALLQAVNPTSPPSTRNMLGRTFKYGSTDFERQDWYYFWDHIDESRILSGRTYYTADSSWPSNGPDGYFSGPFRWWRNAHEDCWRRDVIYHADNAWLRRCGYVLWDLPKTPVTDHELRVRILKARQKALLDRFRRKDSDLKRKAKQSRKERIAIYKLGGRGYWREGDLSQVVWNEGAPETMLSHLDNMQSLASAIFNHSSLYSAFREDRNRIVRDIMTSQIPHDTMKYALWAHAATLDDLDRNDVDQMLQFLSDNFLTDLHAPKEPFALPGPADLGLASALSRTHSIIQYFTSDLLRDVLPLVHRNLGLRRPSHTGASATEESRIHRAMYRFQLYCKLFHQRFSGPQKRYFPFTLRNRFFHTFSPWVNEQLACINDYFERLTEMLAFDEVAAHDVQWGAESINWLTLGMANGHRQGYLFYGLDFLYQLDQATTYDQRRAVLRSKGDLPPFTWHAVAAEFSHGFTFGLYERSRDWQQITRLIHAGGYASISHQWSHNGPDLYGSAAFRMWYAAHAPSFPEDAVHEPKHSWLRRCGYVLWDQPNTPLSDEALREIISEAGKQAQLNHFRQNDRKAKAKKSRRERREIYARGGRGYWSEGDLSQIVWTKGSQGMPTDASTTQPVRPN
;
A
#
# COMPACT_ATOMS: atom_id res chain seq x y z
N MET A 1 -32.73 -12.16 -66.07
CA MET A 1 -33.67 -11.08 -65.69
C MET A 1 -33.19 -9.80 -66.36
N PRO A 2 -34.09 -8.88 -66.78
CA PRO A 2 -33.66 -7.58 -67.25
C PRO A 2 -32.91 -6.83 -66.14
N ASP A 3 -31.79 -6.20 -66.47
CA ASP A 3 -31.03 -5.40 -65.51
C ASP A 3 -31.93 -4.31 -64.88
N PRO A 4 -31.83 -4.07 -63.57
CA PRO A 4 -32.55 -3.01 -62.87
C PRO A 4 -32.40 -1.66 -63.58
N PRO A 5 -33.43 -0.80 -63.57
CA PRO A 5 -33.40 0.50 -64.26
C PRO A 5 -32.18 1.36 -63.93
N LEU A 6 -31.71 1.29 -62.68
CA LEU A 6 -30.49 1.96 -62.21
C LEU A 6 -29.25 1.54 -63.01
N LEU A 7 -29.10 0.25 -63.30
CA LEU A 7 -27.91 -0.31 -63.98
C LEU A 7 -27.88 -0.05 -65.49
N ARG A 8 -28.97 0.50 -66.04
CA ARG A 8 -29.11 0.94 -67.45
C ARG A 8 -28.82 2.42 -67.65
N MET A 9 -28.52 3.16 -66.59
CA MET A 9 -28.20 4.58 -66.68
C MET A 9 -26.84 4.78 -67.37
N PRO A 10 -26.63 5.90 -68.09
CA PRO A 10 -25.32 6.27 -68.61
C PRO A 10 -24.24 6.28 -67.52
N LEU A 11 -23.02 5.89 -67.88
CA LEU A 11 -21.89 5.76 -66.94
C LEU A 11 -21.65 7.05 -66.13
N HIS A 12 -21.78 8.23 -66.74
CA HIS A 12 -21.64 9.51 -66.03
C HIS A 12 -22.66 9.72 -64.89
N LEU A 13 -23.90 9.21 -65.02
CA LEU A 13 -24.89 9.26 -63.95
C LEU A 13 -24.58 8.24 -62.85
N LEU A 14 -24.12 7.05 -63.24
CA LEU A 14 -23.64 6.05 -62.28
C LEU A 14 -22.44 6.58 -61.49
N SER A 15 -21.50 7.30 -62.13
CA SER A 15 -20.36 7.95 -61.45
C SER A 15 -20.81 9.03 -60.45
N LEU A 16 -21.87 9.79 -60.76
CA LEU A 16 -22.47 10.72 -59.81
C LEU A 16 -23.10 10.00 -58.61
N VAL A 17 -23.79 8.88 -58.83
CA VAL A 17 -24.35 8.05 -57.75
C VAL A 17 -23.23 7.49 -56.87
N LEU A 18 -22.17 6.93 -57.47
CA LEU A 18 -21.01 6.41 -56.75
C LEU A 18 -20.29 7.51 -55.96
N SER A 19 -20.23 8.74 -56.48
CA SER A 19 -19.63 9.89 -55.80
C SER A 19 -20.42 10.37 -54.57
N ARG A 20 -21.68 9.93 -54.41
CA ARG A 20 -22.53 10.26 -53.27
C ARG A 20 -22.50 9.21 -52.16
N LEU A 21 -21.73 8.13 -52.33
CA LEU A 21 -21.58 7.13 -51.29
C LEU A 21 -20.85 7.71 -50.07
N ASP A 22 -21.26 7.27 -48.88
CA ASP A 22 -20.76 7.81 -47.62
C ASP A 22 -19.33 7.33 -47.29
N SER A 23 -18.87 6.25 -47.94
CA SER A 23 -17.57 5.66 -47.60
C SER A 23 -16.91 4.82 -48.69
N THR A 24 -15.61 4.59 -48.52
CA THR A 24 -14.84 3.71 -49.42
C THR A 24 -15.21 2.22 -49.29
N PRO A 25 -15.59 1.66 -48.12
CA PRO A 25 -16.15 0.30 -48.06
C PRO A 25 -17.50 0.14 -48.79
N THR A 26 -18.38 1.14 -48.70
CA THR A 26 -19.64 1.13 -49.48
C THR A 26 -19.38 1.24 -50.98
N LEU A 27 -18.37 2.01 -51.39
CA LEU A 27 -17.91 2.05 -52.78
C LEU A 27 -17.40 0.68 -53.23
N ALA A 28 -16.54 0.04 -52.43
CA ALA A 28 -16.02 -1.30 -52.74
C ALA A 28 -17.15 -2.32 -52.91
N SER A 29 -18.17 -2.29 -52.03
CA SER A 29 -19.33 -3.16 -52.13
C SER A 29 -20.16 -2.87 -53.39
N ALA A 30 -20.36 -1.59 -53.73
CA ALA A 30 -21.10 -1.18 -54.92
C ALA A 30 -20.41 -1.63 -56.21
N ILE A 31 -19.09 -1.41 -56.34
CA ILE A 31 -18.36 -1.81 -57.56
C ILE A 31 -18.23 -3.32 -57.71
N LEU A 32 -18.19 -4.08 -56.61
CA LEU A 32 -18.19 -5.55 -56.63
C LEU A 32 -19.58 -6.14 -56.95
N SER A 33 -20.65 -5.37 -56.73
CA SER A 33 -22.01 -5.87 -56.93
C SER A 33 -22.43 -5.96 -58.40
N HIS A 34 -21.84 -5.16 -59.30
CA HIS A 34 -22.22 -5.15 -60.71
C HIS A 34 -21.15 -4.56 -61.66
N SER A 35 -21.02 -5.13 -62.86
CA SER A 35 -20.05 -4.70 -63.87
C SER A 35 -20.26 -3.26 -64.37
N SER A 36 -21.51 -2.80 -64.55
CA SER A 36 -21.81 -1.41 -64.94
C SER A 36 -21.33 -0.38 -63.90
N LEU A 37 -21.42 -0.72 -62.60
CA LEU A 37 -20.92 0.14 -61.53
C LEU A 37 -19.39 0.16 -61.49
N TYR A 38 -18.77 -1.00 -61.73
CA TYR A 38 -17.32 -1.07 -61.92
C TYR A 38 -16.85 -0.26 -63.15
N ALA A 39 -17.57 -0.33 -64.27
CA ALA A 39 -17.26 0.43 -65.48
C ALA A 39 -17.34 1.94 -65.24
N ALA A 40 -18.40 2.42 -64.58
CA ALA A 40 -18.54 3.83 -64.19
C ALA A 40 -17.42 4.28 -63.23
N PHE A 41 -17.07 3.42 -62.27
CA PHE A 41 -15.93 3.66 -61.39
C PHE A 41 -14.59 3.71 -62.14
N ALA A 42 -14.36 2.82 -63.10
CA ALA A 42 -13.11 2.79 -63.88
C ALA A 42 -12.94 4.04 -64.74
N GLU A 43 -14.03 4.60 -65.26
CA GLU A 43 -14.02 5.81 -66.08
C GLU A 43 -13.72 7.08 -65.26
N ASP A 44 -14.27 7.21 -64.04
CA ASP A 44 -14.18 8.43 -63.22
C ASP A 44 -13.60 8.18 -61.81
N ARG A 45 -12.66 7.22 -61.71
CA ARG A 45 -12.10 6.71 -60.45
C ARG A 45 -11.64 7.81 -59.50
N ASP A 46 -10.84 8.74 -60.01
CA ASP A 46 -10.18 9.76 -59.19
C ASP A 46 -11.19 10.75 -58.60
N ARG A 47 -12.15 11.21 -59.42
CA ARG A 47 -13.20 12.12 -58.98
C ARG A 47 -14.13 11.47 -57.96
N ILE A 48 -14.53 10.21 -58.17
CA ILE A 48 -15.39 9.46 -57.24
C ILE A 48 -14.68 9.36 -55.88
N ILE A 49 -13.42 8.89 -55.86
CA ILE A 49 -12.65 8.72 -54.63
C ILE A 49 -12.45 10.06 -53.90
N ARG A 50 -12.05 11.11 -54.62
CA ARG A 50 -11.84 12.44 -54.03
C ARG A 50 -13.13 13.02 -53.47
N THR A 51 -14.26 12.81 -54.13
CA THR A 51 -15.57 13.30 -53.67
C THR A 51 -16.00 12.59 -52.39
N ILE A 52 -15.86 11.25 -52.34
CA ILE A 52 -16.15 10.48 -51.12
C ILE A 52 -15.25 10.94 -49.97
N LEU A 53 -13.94 11.07 -50.20
CA LEU A 53 -13.02 11.54 -49.16
C LEU A 53 -13.32 12.97 -48.69
N ARG A 54 -13.77 13.88 -49.58
CA ARG A 54 -14.20 15.24 -49.19
C ARG A 54 -15.48 15.24 -48.37
N ASN A 55 -16.40 14.32 -48.67
CA ASN A 55 -17.64 14.17 -47.91
C ASN A 55 -17.37 13.62 -46.50
N GLN A 56 -16.32 12.81 -46.34
CA GLN A 56 -15.93 12.25 -45.04
C GLN A 56 -15.00 13.17 -44.24
N ILE A 57 -13.95 13.69 -44.87
CA ILE A 57 -12.87 14.43 -44.22
C ILE A 57 -12.84 15.82 -44.81
N SER A 58 -13.12 16.83 -43.97
CA SER A 58 -13.07 18.23 -44.40
C SER A 58 -11.68 18.59 -44.95
N THR A 59 -11.63 19.58 -45.84
CA THR A 59 -10.36 20.04 -46.43
C THR A 59 -9.37 20.50 -45.36
N GLU A 60 -9.89 21.10 -44.29
CA GLU A 60 -9.15 21.57 -43.13
C GLU A 60 -8.66 20.44 -42.22
N LEU A 61 -9.35 19.29 -42.16
CA LEU A 61 -8.86 18.09 -41.47
C LEU A 61 -7.85 17.30 -42.31
N MET A 62 -7.92 17.41 -43.64
CA MET A 62 -7.05 16.64 -44.55
C MET A 62 -5.56 16.95 -44.34
N VAL A 63 -5.22 18.18 -43.90
CA VAL A 63 -3.84 18.58 -43.56
C VAL A 63 -3.29 17.80 -42.36
N TYR A 64 -4.14 17.20 -41.52
CA TYR A 64 -3.73 16.32 -40.43
C TYR A 64 -3.86 14.84 -40.81
N ALA A 65 -4.92 14.49 -41.53
CA ALA A 65 -5.18 13.11 -41.95
C ALA A 65 -4.11 12.56 -42.90
N PHE A 66 -3.66 13.37 -43.86
CA PHE A 66 -2.69 12.93 -44.86
C PHE A 66 -1.28 12.69 -44.29
N PRO A 67 -0.70 13.59 -43.48
CA PRO A 67 0.55 13.30 -42.77
C PRO A 67 0.43 12.09 -41.82
N THR A 68 -0.72 11.93 -41.16
CA THR A 68 -0.97 10.75 -40.31
C THR A 68 -0.86 9.46 -41.12
N TYR A 69 -1.42 9.43 -42.33
CA TYR A 69 -1.27 8.29 -43.25
C TYR A 69 0.19 8.08 -43.65
N LEU A 70 0.89 9.14 -44.10
CA LEU A 70 2.28 9.03 -44.56
C LEU A 70 3.21 8.48 -43.48
N ALA A 71 3.09 8.99 -42.25
CA ALA A 71 3.85 8.51 -41.10
C ALA A 71 3.52 7.04 -40.74
N GLY A 72 2.35 6.54 -41.14
CA GLY A 72 1.91 5.16 -40.91
C GLY A 72 2.32 4.16 -41.99
N LEU A 73 2.98 4.62 -43.07
CA LEU A 73 3.40 3.75 -44.16
C LEU A 73 4.57 2.84 -43.72
N PRO A 74 4.59 1.55 -44.14
CA PRO A 74 5.71 0.65 -43.85
C PRO A 74 7.06 1.15 -44.39
N SER A 75 7.05 2.01 -45.41
CA SER A 75 8.23 2.60 -46.02
C SER A 75 8.79 3.80 -45.24
N PHE A 76 8.03 4.36 -44.31
CA PHE A 76 8.51 5.44 -43.46
C PHE A 76 9.26 4.83 -42.28
N ASP A 77 10.57 5.11 -42.16
CA ASP A 77 11.36 4.69 -41.00
C ASP A 77 11.41 5.81 -39.96
N PRO A 78 10.60 5.73 -38.88
CA PRO A 78 10.63 6.71 -37.79
C PRO A 78 11.94 6.69 -36.99
N CYS A 79 12.84 5.71 -37.23
CA CYS A 79 14.14 5.64 -36.57
C CYS A 79 15.20 6.51 -37.25
N ASP A 80 14.93 7.01 -38.45
CA ASP A 80 15.80 7.94 -39.17
C ASP A 80 15.52 9.37 -38.72
N PHE A 81 16.51 9.97 -38.04
CA PHE A 81 16.39 11.32 -37.48
C PHE A 81 16.19 12.37 -38.56
N GLU A 82 16.99 12.33 -39.64
CA GLU A 82 16.95 13.34 -40.69
C GLU A 82 15.63 13.26 -41.44
N ASN A 83 15.17 12.05 -41.77
CA ASN A 83 13.89 11.84 -42.43
C ASN A 83 12.71 12.26 -41.54
N THR A 84 12.77 12.00 -40.24
CA THR A 84 11.71 12.41 -39.31
C THR A 84 11.69 13.92 -39.09
N GLU A 85 12.85 14.56 -38.90
CA GLU A 85 12.94 16.02 -38.76
C GLU A 85 12.42 16.73 -40.01
N ASP A 86 12.87 16.28 -41.17
CA ASP A 86 12.45 16.81 -42.47
C ASP A 86 10.95 16.56 -42.73
N PHE A 87 10.42 15.40 -42.33
CA PHE A 87 8.98 15.14 -42.34
C PHE A 87 8.22 16.13 -41.44
N LEU A 88 8.67 16.33 -40.20
CA LEU A 88 8.07 17.29 -39.27
C LEU A 88 8.10 18.69 -39.86
N ARG A 89 9.23 19.13 -40.44
CA ARG A 89 9.39 20.45 -41.05
C ARG A 89 8.45 20.65 -42.25
N ARG A 90 8.35 19.66 -43.14
CA ARG A 90 7.51 19.74 -44.36
C ARG A 90 6.00 19.70 -44.06
N HIS A 91 5.59 18.85 -43.12
CA HIS A 91 4.17 18.53 -42.90
C HIS A 91 3.56 19.16 -41.64
N ILE A 92 4.38 19.59 -40.67
CA ILE A 92 3.90 20.20 -39.41
C ILE A 92 4.50 21.60 -39.21
N GLY A 93 5.80 21.82 -39.49
CA GLY A 93 6.50 23.07 -39.23
C GLY A 93 5.93 24.29 -39.98
N SER A 94 5.41 24.08 -41.19
CA SER A 94 4.78 25.16 -41.96
C SER A 94 3.35 25.51 -41.53
N VAL A 95 2.78 24.84 -40.52
CA VAL A 95 1.42 25.15 -40.02
C VAL A 95 1.38 26.48 -39.24
N TYR A 96 2.52 26.91 -38.68
CA TYR A 96 2.56 28.05 -37.76
C TYR A 96 3.42 29.24 -38.23
N GLU A 97 4.42 29.05 -39.11
CA GLU A 97 5.35 30.14 -39.45
C GLU A 97 4.76 31.26 -40.32
N PHE A 98 3.78 31.01 -41.19
CA PHE A 98 3.14 32.09 -41.97
C PHE A 98 1.69 31.72 -42.29
N GLY A 99 0.73 32.52 -41.81
CA GLY A 99 -0.72 32.29 -41.85
C GLY A 99 -1.39 32.09 -43.21
N VAL A 100 -0.66 31.79 -44.28
CA VAL A 100 -1.17 31.31 -45.57
C VAL A 100 -0.10 30.41 -46.20
N CYS A 101 -0.02 29.13 -45.81
CA CYS A 101 0.82 28.19 -46.54
C CYS A 101 -0.02 26.99 -47.01
N VAL A 102 -0.11 26.83 -48.33
CA VAL A 102 -0.78 25.74 -49.02
C VAL A 102 -0.03 24.45 -48.72
N GLN A 103 -0.39 23.83 -47.60
CA GLN A 103 0.10 22.50 -47.25
C GLN A 103 -0.21 21.53 -48.40
N PRO A 104 0.71 20.61 -48.74
CA PRO A 104 0.39 19.53 -49.65
C PRO A 104 -0.66 18.64 -48.99
N ASN A 105 -1.92 18.90 -49.29
CA ASN A 105 -3.03 18.06 -48.93
C ASN A 105 -3.38 17.18 -50.15
N LEU A 106 -4.05 16.05 -49.90
CA LEU A 106 -4.41 15.13 -50.98
C LEU A 106 -5.20 15.81 -52.11
N PHE A 107 -5.95 16.87 -51.78
CA PHE A 107 -6.81 17.60 -52.72
C PHE A 107 -6.09 18.67 -53.54
N THR A 108 -4.90 19.12 -53.14
CA THR A 108 -4.07 20.09 -53.87
C THR A 108 -2.99 19.42 -54.72
N LYS A 109 -2.68 18.13 -54.46
CA LYS A 109 -1.70 17.38 -55.24
C LYS A 109 -2.31 16.86 -56.57
N PRO A 110 -1.78 17.25 -57.75
CA PRO A 110 -2.18 16.66 -59.02
C PRO A 110 -1.66 15.22 -59.12
N GLY A 111 -2.54 14.27 -59.44
CA GLY A 111 -2.20 12.86 -59.62
C GLY A 111 -3.33 11.91 -59.23
N PRO A 112 -3.31 10.65 -59.69
CA PRO A 112 -4.34 9.66 -59.37
C PRO A 112 -4.30 9.27 -57.90
N VAL A 113 -5.47 9.29 -57.22
CA VAL A 113 -5.61 8.82 -55.85
C VAL A 113 -5.76 7.29 -55.83
N ASP A 114 -4.85 6.64 -55.14
CA ASP A 114 -4.92 5.19 -54.92
C ASP A 114 -6.10 4.82 -54.00
N ILE A 115 -6.77 3.71 -54.31
CA ILE A 115 -7.92 3.22 -53.56
C ILE A 115 -7.49 2.70 -52.18
N HIS A 116 -6.26 2.17 -52.04
CA HIS A 116 -5.74 1.74 -50.73
C HIS A 116 -5.46 2.92 -49.81
N LEU A 117 -4.88 4.00 -50.35
CA LEU A 117 -4.73 5.29 -49.65
C LEU A 117 -6.10 5.79 -49.17
N ALA A 118 -7.08 5.87 -50.08
CA ALA A 118 -8.42 6.34 -49.74
C ALA A 118 -9.10 5.46 -48.68
N SER A 119 -8.97 4.15 -48.81
CA SER A 119 -9.49 3.19 -47.84
C SER A 119 -8.86 3.37 -46.45
N THR A 120 -7.54 3.59 -46.39
CA THR A 120 -6.82 3.78 -45.13
C THR A 120 -7.21 5.09 -44.45
N LEU A 121 -7.34 6.19 -45.20
CA LEU A 121 -7.80 7.48 -44.69
C LEU A 121 -9.25 7.41 -44.18
N SER A 122 -10.13 6.82 -44.99
CA SER A 122 -11.55 6.61 -44.66
C SER A 122 -11.72 5.79 -43.38
N ARG A 123 -10.97 4.67 -43.26
CA ARG A 123 -10.93 3.84 -42.06
C ARG A 123 -10.40 4.60 -40.84
N THR A 124 -9.31 5.33 -40.99
CA THR A 124 -8.72 6.11 -39.89
C THR A 124 -9.70 7.17 -39.40
N HIS A 125 -10.39 7.84 -40.31
CA HIS A 125 -11.40 8.84 -39.96
C HIS A 125 -12.60 8.21 -39.22
N ALA A 126 -13.13 7.09 -39.71
CA ALA A 126 -14.22 6.39 -39.02
C ALA A 126 -13.85 5.99 -37.58
N ILE A 127 -12.59 5.59 -37.34
CA ILE A 127 -12.10 5.32 -35.98
C ILE A 127 -12.07 6.60 -35.13
N ILE A 128 -11.64 7.72 -35.72
CA ILE A 128 -11.62 9.03 -35.04
C ILE A 128 -13.04 9.49 -34.71
N GLU A 129 -14.00 9.37 -35.62
CA GLU A 129 -15.41 9.70 -35.37
C GLU A 129 -16.00 8.87 -34.23
N HIS A 130 -15.72 7.57 -34.23
CA HIS A 130 -16.14 6.66 -33.16
C HIS A 130 -15.62 7.13 -31.79
N PHE A 131 -14.30 7.37 -31.68
CA PHE A 131 -13.72 7.82 -30.41
C PHE A 131 -14.08 9.25 -30.05
N THR A 132 -14.40 10.10 -31.02
CA THR A 132 -14.90 11.46 -30.78
C THR A 132 -16.28 11.40 -30.15
N THR A 133 -17.17 10.56 -30.68
CA THR A 133 -18.51 10.32 -30.11
C THR A 133 -18.42 9.79 -28.69
N ASP A 134 -17.56 8.78 -28.46
CA ASP A 134 -17.36 8.21 -27.12
C ASP A 134 -16.74 9.22 -26.14
N LEU A 135 -15.74 9.99 -26.58
CA LEU A 135 -15.13 11.02 -25.76
C LEU A 135 -16.17 12.08 -25.36
N ILE A 136 -16.97 12.56 -26.32
CA ILE A 136 -18.04 13.54 -26.06
C ILE A 136 -19.03 12.97 -25.05
N ARG A 137 -19.48 11.72 -25.23
CA ARG A 137 -20.40 11.05 -24.30
C ARG A 137 -19.84 11.00 -22.88
N ASP A 138 -18.56 10.68 -22.73
CA ASP A 138 -17.92 10.46 -21.42
C ASP A 138 -17.56 11.77 -20.72
N THR A 139 -17.20 12.80 -21.48
CA THR A 139 -16.70 14.08 -20.94
C THR A 139 -17.78 15.14 -20.79
N SER A 140 -18.86 15.09 -21.57
CA SER A 140 -19.96 16.07 -21.48
C SER A 140 -20.63 16.13 -20.10
N PRO A 141 -20.90 15.02 -19.40
CA PRO A 141 -21.43 15.07 -18.04
C PRO A 141 -20.45 15.72 -17.04
N LEU A 142 -19.14 15.46 -17.21
CA LEU A 142 -18.08 15.99 -16.35
C LEU A 142 -17.88 17.50 -16.58
N ARG A 143 -17.89 17.93 -17.85
CA ARG A 143 -17.90 19.35 -18.24
C ARG A 143 -19.03 20.10 -17.52
N ARG A 144 -20.23 19.51 -17.46
CA ARG A 144 -21.38 20.12 -16.79
C ARG A 144 -21.22 20.17 -15.27
N ALA A 145 -20.87 19.04 -14.65
CA ALA A 145 -20.83 18.90 -13.20
C ALA A 145 -19.67 19.64 -12.53
N ASP A 146 -18.49 19.66 -13.17
CA ASP A 146 -17.25 20.10 -12.54
C ASP A 146 -16.73 21.45 -13.03
N LEU A 147 -17.06 21.88 -14.26
CA LEU A 147 -16.71 23.24 -14.75
C LEU A 147 -17.82 24.26 -14.51
N GLY A 148 -19.01 23.82 -14.07
CA GLY A 148 -20.09 24.70 -13.61
C GLY A 148 -20.60 25.68 -14.67
N LEU A 149 -20.47 25.37 -15.95
CA LEU A 149 -20.75 26.31 -17.05
C LEU A 149 -22.24 26.57 -17.31
N LEU A 150 -23.15 25.99 -16.52
CA LEU A 150 -24.58 25.95 -16.85
C LEU A 150 -25.54 26.20 -15.68
N ARG A 151 -25.08 26.66 -14.52
CA ARG A 151 -26.04 27.24 -13.57
C ARG A 151 -26.34 28.67 -13.99
N ASP A 152 -27.12 28.82 -15.05
CA ASP A 152 -28.11 29.90 -15.03
C ASP A 152 -29.19 29.44 -14.06
N GLU A 153 -29.45 30.22 -13.02
CA GLU A 153 -30.44 29.89 -11.98
C GLU A 153 -31.88 29.75 -12.53
N HIS A 154 -32.08 29.90 -13.85
CA HIS A 154 -33.39 30.00 -14.50
C HIS A 154 -33.61 29.12 -15.75
N ASN A 155 -32.73 28.19 -16.14
CA ASN A 155 -33.03 27.31 -17.29
C ASN A 155 -32.37 25.92 -17.24
N ASP A 156 -33.13 24.92 -16.77
CA ASP A 156 -32.66 23.57 -16.47
C ASP A 156 -32.73 22.55 -17.65
N LEU A 157 -33.07 22.93 -18.89
CA LEU A 157 -33.56 21.92 -19.87
C LEU A 157 -33.11 22.01 -21.33
N LEU A 158 -31.94 22.60 -21.67
CA LEU A 158 -31.39 22.43 -23.04
C LEU A 158 -30.12 21.57 -23.05
N PRO A 159 -30.09 20.44 -23.78
CA PRO A 159 -28.86 19.73 -24.09
C PRO A 159 -27.95 20.69 -24.87
N LEU A 160 -26.78 21.03 -24.33
CA LEU A 160 -25.82 21.78 -25.15
C LEU A 160 -25.30 20.86 -26.24
N ALA A 161 -25.74 21.15 -27.45
CA ALA A 161 -25.12 20.63 -28.64
C ALA A 161 -23.64 21.04 -28.64
N VAL A 162 -22.76 20.06 -28.81
CA VAL A 162 -21.34 20.29 -29.09
C VAL A 162 -21.26 21.07 -30.41
N SER A 163 -20.48 22.15 -30.45
CA SER A 163 -20.34 22.92 -31.69
C SER A 163 -19.51 22.15 -32.73
N ASP A 164 -19.72 22.45 -34.00
CA ASP A 164 -18.90 21.87 -35.08
C ASP A 164 -17.41 22.21 -34.88
N ASP A 165 -17.10 23.38 -34.33
CA ASP A 165 -15.74 23.79 -33.96
C ASP A 165 -15.13 22.92 -32.85
N GLU A 166 -15.93 22.56 -31.83
CA GLU A 166 -15.51 21.65 -30.76
C GLU A 166 -15.26 20.23 -31.31
N VAL A 167 -16.15 19.70 -32.17
CA VAL A 167 -15.95 18.41 -32.85
C VAL A 167 -14.70 18.44 -33.72
N PHE A 168 -14.54 19.50 -34.52
CA PHE A 168 -13.37 19.71 -35.37
C PHE A 168 -12.07 19.78 -34.57
N ARG A 169 -12.07 20.45 -33.41
CA ARG A 169 -10.92 20.49 -32.49
C ARG A 169 -10.57 19.12 -31.95
N ILE A 170 -11.57 18.32 -31.56
CA ILE A 170 -11.35 16.94 -31.12
C ILE A 170 -10.76 16.09 -32.24
N HIS A 171 -11.31 16.16 -33.47
CA HIS A 171 -10.76 15.47 -34.64
C HIS A 171 -9.29 15.81 -34.87
N ARG A 172 -8.92 17.10 -34.84
CA ARG A 172 -7.52 17.53 -34.98
C ARG A 172 -6.63 16.96 -33.88
N ALA A 173 -7.08 17.00 -32.63
CA ALA A 173 -6.32 16.44 -31.51
C ALA A 173 -6.14 14.91 -31.64
N MET A 174 -7.15 14.18 -32.11
CA MET A 174 -7.08 12.74 -32.39
C MET A 174 -6.10 12.41 -33.53
N TYR A 175 -6.10 13.19 -34.61
CA TYR A 175 -5.10 13.03 -35.67
C TYR A 175 -3.69 13.32 -35.19
N ARG A 176 -3.48 14.40 -34.43
CA ARG A 176 -2.16 14.70 -33.81
C ARG A 176 -1.70 13.54 -32.91
N TYR A 177 -2.61 12.93 -32.16
CA TYR A 177 -2.32 11.75 -31.34
C TYR A 177 -1.91 10.55 -32.19
N GLN A 178 -2.65 10.24 -33.25
CA GLN A 178 -2.31 9.13 -34.14
C GLN A 178 -1.00 9.38 -34.89
N LEU A 179 -0.76 10.62 -35.32
CA LEU A 179 0.50 11.04 -35.95
C LEU A 179 1.67 10.87 -34.99
N TYR A 180 1.55 11.34 -33.73
CA TYR A 180 2.53 11.10 -32.68
C TYR A 180 2.81 9.61 -32.49
N CYS A 181 1.75 8.79 -32.44
CA CYS A 181 1.89 7.34 -32.33
C CYS A 181 2.64 6.74 -33.54
N ASN A 182 2.38 7.22 -34.75
CA ASN A 182 3.05 6.71 -35.95
C ASN A 182 4.53 7.11 -35.97
N LEU A 183 4.87 8.34 -35.58
CA LEU A 183 6.23 8.86 -35.57
C LEU A 183 7.10 8.33 -34.44
N PHE A 184 6.54 8.07 -33.25
CA PHE A 184 7.33 7.80 -32.04
C PHE A 184 7.03 6.45 -31.39
N ARG A 185 6.33 5.54 -32.08
CA ARG A 185 6.12 4.18 -31.57
C ARG A 185 7.43 3.41 -31.55
N THR A 186 7.82 2.93 -30.38
CA THR A 186 9.02 2.09 -30.22
C THR A 186 8.86 0.79 -31.02
N PRO A 187 9.77 0.43 -31.94
CA PRO A 187 9.72 -0.84 -32.63
C PRO A 187 9.79 -1.98 -31.61
N CYS A 188 9.05 -3.06 -31.88
CA CYS A 188 8.79 -4.18 -30.96
C CYS A 188 10.05 -4.99 -30.56
N ASN A 189 11.25 -4.56 -30.97
CA ASN A 189 12.50 -5.31 -30.84
C ASN A 189 13.28 -5.04 -29.54
N GLY A 190 12.61 -4.49 -28.51
CA GLY A 190 13.06 -4.60 -27.12
C GLY A 190 14.32 -3.81 -26.70
N GLN A 191 14.94 -3.04 -27.59
CA GLN A 191 16.06 -2.15 -27.24
C GLN A 191 15.56 -0.71 -27.11
N PRO A 192 15.38 -0.17 -25.88
CA PRO A 192 15.22 1.26 -25.70
C PRO A 192 16.55 1.93 -26.06
N ARG A 193 16.68 2.40 -27.32
CA ARG A 193 17.85 3.19 -27.72
C ARG A 193 17.77 4.55 -27.03
N ALA A 194 18.48 4.66 -25.91
CA ALA A 194 18.63 5.90 -25.15
C ALA A 194 19.39 6.93 -26.02
N GLY A 195 18.81 8.12 -26.21
CA GLY A 195 19.53 9.29 -26.74
C GLY A 195 18.76 10.13 -27.76
N PHE A 196 18.23 9.52 -28.83
CA PHE A 196 17.78 10.29 -30.01
C PHE A 196 16.30 10.74 -29.98
N GLY A 197 15.43 9.98 -29.32
CA GLY A 197 13.99 10.25 -29.33
C GLY A 197 13.56 11.50 -28.57
N SER A 198 14.35 12.04 -27.64
CA SER A 198 13.93 13.21 -26.85
C SER A 198 13.89 14.49 -27.69
N VAL A 199 14.88 14.72 -28.56
CA VAL A 199 15.01 15.98 -29.33
C VAL A 199 13.88 16.15 -30.35
N LEU A 200 13.63 15.13 -31.19
CA LEU A 200 12.54 15.20 -32.19
C LEU A 200 11.16 15.32 -31.56
N VAL A 201 11.01 14.78 -30.36
CA VAL A 201 9.76 14.89 -29.65
C VAL A 201 9.57 16.27 -29.04
N VAL A 202 10.63 16.88 -28.49
CA VAL A 202 10.61 18.31 -28.12
C VAL A 202 10.28 19.13 -29.36
N TYR A 203 10.91 18.85 -30.51
CA TYR A 203 10.64 19.53 -31.78
C TYR A 203 9.19 19.39 -32.23
N PHE A 204 8.59 18.21 -32.12
CA PHE A 204 7.15 17.98 -32.42
C PHE A 204 6.26 18.85 -31.53
N PHE A 205 6.50 18.88 -30.22
CA PHE A 205 5.68 19.66 -29.28
C PHE A 205 5.88 21.17 -29.41
N ALA A 206 7.08 21.60 -29.80
CA ALA A 206 7.39 23.00 -30.07
C ALA A 206 6.60 23.56 -31.26
N GLN A 207 6.10 22.71 -32.17
CA GLN A 207 5.26 23.15 -33.28
C GLN A 207 3.84 23.56 -32.84
N PHE A 208 3.45 23.35 -31.59
CA PHE A 208 2.08 23.61 -31.14
C PHE A 208 2.07 24.49 -29.89
N SER A 209 1.04 25.33 -29.79
CA SER A 209 0.88 26.18 -28.63
C SER A 209 0.60 25.34 -27.37
N PRO A 210 0.93 25.84 -26.17
CA PRO A 210 0.77 25.08 -24.94
C PRO A 210 -0.64 24.53 -24.72
N TRP A 211 -1.69 25.28 -25.08
CA TRP A 211 -3.07 24.83 -24.95
C TRP A 211 -3.45 23.77 -26.00
N VAL A 212 -2.84 23.78 -27.20
CA VAL A 212 -2.99 22.70 -28.19
C VAL A 212 -2.30 21.42 -27.72
N ASN A 213 -1.13 21.54 -27.09
CA ASN A 213 -0.47 20.42 -26.44
C ASN A 213 -1.31 19.88 -25.26
N GLU A 214 -2.00 20.75 -24.53
CA GLU A 214 -2.94 20.32 -23.50
C GLU A 214 -4.20 19.64 -24.09
N GLN A 215 -4.64 19.99 -25.31
CA GLN A 215 -5.69 19.23 -26.02
C GLN A 215 -5.20 17.80 -26.27
N LEU A 216 -3.96 17.64 -26.74
CA LEU A 216 -3.36 16.32 -26.92
C LEU A 216 -3.23 15.56 -25.60
N ALA A 217 -2.89 16.25 -24.51
CA ALA A 217 -2.88 15.68 -23.17
C ALA A 217 -4.27 15.18 -22.73
N CYS A 218 -5.34 15.90 -23.04
CA CYS A 218 -6.72 15.46 -22.76
C CYS A 218 -7.06 14.17 -23.54
N ILE A 219 -6.69 14.12 -24.83
CA ILE A 219 -6.86 12.91 -25.67
C ILE A 219 -6.01 11.75 -25.14
N HIS A 220 -4.78 12.01 -24.73
CA HIS A 220 -3.93 11.01 -24.12
C HIS A 220 -4.52 10.47 -22.82
N ASP A 221 -5.00 11.32 -21.90
CA ASP A 221 -5.61 10.87 -20.64
C ASP A 221 -6.94 10.13 -20.86
N TYR A 222 -7.66 10.44 -21.96
CA TYR A 222 -8.77 9.63 -22.42
C TYR A 222 -8.28 8.24 -22.86
N PHE A 223 -7.31 8.16 -23.77
CA PHE A 223 -6.80 6.87 -24.26
C PHE A 223 -5.98 6.07 -23.26
N GLU A 224 -5.33 6.68 -22.28
CA GLU A 224 -4.64 5.95 -21.21
C GLU A 224 -5.64 5.13 -20.39
N ARG A 225 -6.87 5.64 -20.21
CA ARG A 225 -7.97 4.88 -19.61
C ARG A 225 -8.44 3.72 -20.50
N VAL A 226 -8.22 3.81 -21.81
CA VAL A 226 -8.67 2.83 -22.82
C VAL A 226 -7.53 1.90 -23.31
N LEU A 227 -6.25 2.16 -22.97
CA LEU A 227 -5.00 1.42 -23.24
C LEU A 227 -4.14 1.91 -24.44
N SER A 228 -3.19 2.81 -24.19
CA SER A 228 -2.35 3.55 -25.16
C SER A 228 -1.47 2.72 -26.13
N ARG A 229 -1.98 2.32 -27.30
CA ARG A 229 -1.20 1.71 -28.42
C ARG A 229 -1.65 2.11 -29.84
N GLY A 230 -2.30 3.27 -29.98
CA GLY A 230 -2.83 3.80 -31.24
C GLY A 230 -4.31 3.45 -31.48
N LEU A 231 -4.97 4.21 -32.38
CA LEU A 231 -6.42 4.20 -32.55
C LEU A 231 -6.98 2.86 -33.08
N ASP A 232 -6.35 2.24 -34.08
CA ASP A 232 -6.84 0.97 -34.65
C ASP A 232 -6.78 -0.19 -33.64
N PHE A 233 -5.70 -0.24 -32.85
CA PHE A 233 -5.57 -1.22 -31.79
C PHE A 233 -6.62 -1.00 -30.70
N LEU A 234 -6.80 0.25 -30.29
CA LEU A 234 -7.81 0.63 -29.30
C LEU A 234 -9.22 0.28 -29.77
N PHE A 235 -9.52 0.51 -31.05
CA PHE A 235 -10.81 0.16 -31.64
C PHE A 235 -11.07 -1.35 -31.57
N LYS A 236 -10.06 -2.17 -31.91
CA LYS A 236 -10.20 -3.63 -31.78
C LYS A 236 -10.40 -4.07 -30.33
N VAL A 237 -9.71 -3.43 -29.38
CA VAL A 237 -9.84 -3.73 -27.94
C VAL A 237 -11.18 -3.26 -27.38
N SER A 238 -11.72 -2.12 -27.83
CA SER A 238 -13.01 -1.60 -27.40
C SER A 238 -14.17 -2.46 -27.91
N GLN A 239 -14.05 -3.01 -29.12
CA GLN A 239 -15.03 -3.94 -29.70
C GLN A 239 -14.98 -5.35 -29.09
N ALA A 240 -13.88 -5.73 -28.45
CA ALA A 240 -13.75 -7.05 -27.84
C ALA A 240 -14.65 -7.16 -26.59
N THR A 241 -15.54 -8.16 -26.61
CA THR A 241 -16.55 -8.35 -25.56
C THR A 241 -16.07 -9.31 -24.47
N THR A 242 -15.10 -10.17 -24.78
CA THR A 242 -14.58 -11.16 -23.84
C THR A 242 -13.15 -10.86 -23.37
N PHE A 243 -12.79 -11.36 -22.19
CA PHE A 243 -11.41 -11.26 -21.68
C PHE A 243 -10.41 -11.99 -22.59
N SER A 244 -10.79 -13.15 -23.13
CA SER A 244 -9.94 -13.96 -24.01
C SER A 244 -9.61 -13.23 -25.31
N GLU A 245 -10.59 -12.55 -25.93
CA GLU A 245 -10.37 -11.71 -27.11
C GLU A 245 -9.42 -10.54 -26.79
N ARG A 246 -9.67 -9.81 -25.70
CA ARG A 246 -8.81 -8.70 -25.27
C ARG A 246 -7.39 -9.17 -24.98
N ARG A 247 -7.23 -10.32 -24.32
CA ARG A 247 -5.93 -10.92 -24.01
C ARG A 247 -5.21 -11.35 -25.28
N ALA A 248 -5.89 -11.99 -26.22
CA ALA A 248 -5.31 -12.39 -27.51
C ALA A 248 -4.81 -11.16 -28.29
N LEU A 249 -5.60 -10.08 -28.35
CA LEU A 249 -5.20 -8.81 -28.96
C LEU A 249 -3.97 -8.20 -28.26
N LEU A 250 -3.94 -8.22 -26.92
CA LEU A 250 -2.81 -7.69 -26.13
C LEU A 250 -1.54 -8.54 -26.27
N GLN A 251 -1.66 -9.86 -26.42
CA GLN A 251 -0.55 -10.82 -26.53
C GLN A 251 -0.01 -10.96 -27.97
N ALA A 252 -0.85 -10.79 -29.00
CA ALA A 252 -0.45 -10.83 -30.40
C ALA A 252 0.61 -9.77 -30.76
N VAL A 253 0.69 -8.70 -29.97
CA VAL A 253 1.64 -7.60 -30.18
C VAL A 253 2.99 -7.84 -29.48
N ASN A 254 3.02 -8.59 -28.38
CA ASN A 254 4.25 -9.03 -27.72
C ASN A 254 3.96 -10.25 -26.80
N PRO A 255 4.52 -11.44 -27.10
CA PRO A 255 4.24 -12.67 -26.34
C PRO A 255 4.78 -12.67 -24.90
N THR A 256 5.81 -11.88 -24.61
CA THR A 256 6.61 -12.01 -23.38
C THR A 256 6.29 -10.96 -22.32
N SER A 257 5.80 -9.77 -22.70
CA SER A 257 5.32 -8.73 -21.78
C SER A 257 4.60 -7.61 -22.52
N PRO A 258 3.50 -7.02 -21.99
CA PRO A 258 2.98 -5.78 -22.56
C PRO A 258 4.04 -4.67 -22.45
N PRO A 259 4.46 -4.00 -23.54
CA PRO A 259 5.36 -2.86 -23.47
C PRO A 259 4.92 -1.85 -22.40
N SER A 260 5.87 -1.43 -21.57
CA SER A 260 5.67 -0.43 -20.53
C SER A 260 5.16 0.87 -21.15
N THR A 261 3.87 1.16 -20.98
CA THR A 261 3.23 2.44 -21.38
C THR A 261 3.67 3.61 -20.50
N ARG A 262 4.44 3.34 -19.43
CA ARG A 262 4.93 4.30 -18.43
C ARG A 262 5.71 5.50 -18.99
N ASN A 263 5.99 5.53 -20.29
CA ASN A 263 6.94 6.44 -20.94
C ASN A 263 6.46 7.07 -22.26
N MET A 264 5.19 6.94 -22.69
CA MET A 264 4.85 7.41 -24.06
C MET A 264 4.67 8.94 -24.16
N LEU A 265 3.70 9.54 -23.44
CA LEU A 265 3.44 10.98 -23.54
C LEU A 265 3.60 11.75 -22.22
N GLY A 266 3.28 11.17 -21.06
CA GLY A 266 3.34 11.91 -19.78
C GLY A 266 4.74 12.40 -19.36
N ARG A 267 5.79 11.58 -19.54
CA ARG A 267 7.19 12.02 -19.34
C ARG A 267 7.61 13.03 -20.40
N THR A 268 7.19 12.78 -21.62
CA THR A 268 7.51 13.56 -22.81
C THR A 268 6.97 14.98 -22.75
N PHE A 269 5.72 15.18 -22.34
CA PHE A 269 5.16 16.51 -22.08
C PHE A 269 5.99 17.26 -21.02
N LYS A 270 6.46 16.55 -19.98
CA LYS A 270 7.29 17.12 -18.92
C LYS A 270 8.72 17.46 -19.38
N TYR A 271 9.32 16.67 -20.27
CA TYR A 271 10.64 16.97 -20.84
C TYR A 271 10.56 18.06 -21.91
N GLY A 272 9.53 18.00 -22.75
CA GLY A 272 9.18 19.03 -23.74
C GLY A 272 9.01 20.40 -23.11
N SER A 273 8.41 20.50 -21.91
CA SER A 273 8.28 21.77 -21.18
C SER A 273 9.55 22.21 -20.44
N THR A 274 10.48 21.29 -20.11
CA THR A 274 11.72 21.62 -19.38
C THR A 274 12.93 21.92 -20.27
N ASP A 275 13.01 21.31 -21.46
CA ASP A 275 14.15 21.50 -22.39
C ASP A 275 14.05 22.78 -23.23
N PHE A 276 12.91 23.49 -23.16
CA PHE A 276 12.78 24.87 -23.67
C PHE A 276 13.84 25.84 -23.11
N GLU A 277 14.49 25.50 -21.99
CA GLU A 277 15.48 26.35 -21.34
C GLU A 277 16.95 25.93 -21.58
N ARG A 278 17.23 24.80 -22.25
CA ARG A 278 18.57 24.17 -22.20
C ARG A 278 19.40 24.10 -23.49
N GLN A 279 18.86 24.33 -24.69
CA GLN A 279 19.66 24.37 -25.92
C GLN A 279 19.21 25.49 -26.86
N ASP A 280 20.10 26.48 -27.06
CA ASP A 280 20.22 27.46 -28.15
C ASP A 280 19.02 28.29 -28.66
N TRP A 281 17.84 28.21 -28.04
CA TRP A 281 16.70 29.11 -28.31
C TRP A 281 16.62 30.33 -27.37
N TYR A 282 17.74 30.71 -26.74
CA TYR A 282 17.84 31.91 -25.90
C TYR A 282 17.49 33.21 -26.66
N TYR A 283 17.62 33.24 -27.99
CA TYR A 283 17.30 34.43 -28.78
C TYR A 283 15.79 34.74 -28.93
N PHE A 284 14.89 33.79 -28.62
CA PHE A 284 13.44 34.05 -28.73
C PHE A 284 12.84 34.69 -27.46
N TRP A 285 13.58 34.73 -26.35
CA TRP A 285 13.07 35.16 -25.04
C TRP A 285 13.66 36.46 -24.49
N ASP A 286 14.63 37.06 -25.20
CA ASP A 286 15.29 38.33 -24.85
C ASP A 286 14.43 39.59 -25.07
N HIS A 287 13.15 39.45 -25.44
CA HIS A 287 12.23 40.59 -25.59
C HIS A 287 11.19 40.70 -24.46
N ILE A 288 11.38 39.97 -23.36
CA ILE A 288 10.57 40.14 -22.15
C ILE A 288 11.47 40.70 -21.04
N ASP A 289 11.39 42.03 -20.90
CA ASP A 289 11.96 42.88 -19.84
C ASP A 289 12.21 42.15 -18.51
N GLU A 290 13.50 42.06 -18.13
CA GLU A 290 14.00 41.41 -16.90
C GLU A 290 13.30 41.94 -15.63
N SER A 291 12.78 43.16 -15.64
CA SER A 291 12.05 43.74 -14.50
C SER A 291 10.75 42.98 -14.17
N ARG A 292 10.17 42.22 -15.11
CA ARG A 292 8.95 41.43 -14.89
C ARG A 292 9.21 40.08 -14.24
N ILE A 293 10.42 39.53 -14.36
CA ILE A 293 10.82 38.22 -13.83
C ILE A 293 10.87 38.23 -12.29
N LEU A 294 11.26 39.36 -11.69
CA LEU A 294 11.39 39.52 -10.24
C LEU A 294 10.04 39.60 -9.48
N SER A 295 8.92 39.82 -10.18
CA SER A 295 7.60 39.92 -9.54
C SER A 295 6.93 38.57 -9.25
N GLY A 296 7.50 37.45 -9.71
CA GLY A 296 6.91 36.11 -9.57
C GLY A 296 5.55 35.91 -10.28
N ARG A 297 5.04 36.94 -10.97
CA ARG A 297 3.79 36.93 -11.75
C ARG A 297 4.08 37.52 -13.12
N THR A 298 4.52 36.67 -14.04
CA THR A 298 4.61 37.06 -15.46
C THR A 298 3.35 36.60 -16.18
N TYR A 299 2.59 37.56 -16.69
CA TYR A 299 1.51 37.31 -17.64
C TYR A 299 2.11 36.65 -18.90
N TYR A 300 1.43 35.63 -19.43
CA TYR A 300 1.75 35.02 -20.73
C TYR A 300 1.62 36.09 -21.83
N THR A 301 2.70 36.79 -22.16
CA THR A 301 2.75 37.64 -23.35
C THR A 301 2.78 36.72 -24.56
N ALA A 302 1.79 36.85 -25.44
CA ALA A 302 1.77 36.16 -26.71
C ALA A 302 3.12 36.38 -27.40
N ASP A 303 3.84 35.30 -27.65
CA ASP A 303 4.93 35.35 -28.62
C ASP A 303 4.28 35.67 -29.98
N SER A 304 4.83 36.66 -30.69
CA SER A 304 4.28 37.19 -31.94
C SER A 304 4.25 36.15 -33.07
N SER A 305 4.88 34.98 -32.88
CA SER A 305 4.82 33.85 -33.81
C SER A 305 3.53 33.02 -33.70
N TRP A 306 2.77 33.13 -32.59
CA TRP A 306 1.54 32.34 -32.44
C TRP A 306 0.35 32.99 -33.15
N PRO A 307 -0.50 32.21 -33.84
CA PRO A 307 -1.65 32.75 -34.54
C PRO A 307 -2.60 33.47 -33.57
N SER A 308 -2.81 34.76 -33.82
CA SER A 308 -3.74 35.59 -33.06
C SER A 308 -5.20 35.17 -33.31
N ASN A 309 -5.50 34.69 -34.51
CA ASN A 309 -6.85 34.33 -34.97
C ASN A 309 -7.02 32.83 -35.21
N GLY A 310 -8.27 32.34 -35.12
CA GLY A 310 -8.65 30.95 -35.42
C GLY A 310 -9.10 30.13 -34.20
N PRO A 311 -9.55 28.88 -34.41
CA PRO A 311 -10.15 28.05 -33.36
C PRO A 311 -9.19 27.61 -32.24
N ASP A 312 -7.88 27.74 -32.47
CA ASP A 312 -6.81 27.57 -31.46
C ASP A 312 -6.00 28.86 -31.26
N GLY A 313 -6.50 30.03 -31.71
CA GLY A 313 -5.79 31.29 -31.59
C GLY A 313 -5.76 31.84 -30.16
N TYR A 314 -5.02 32.92 -29.95
CA TYR A 314 -4.89 33.58 -28.65
C TYR A 314 -6.22 34.06 -28.06
N PHE A 315 -7.22 34.36 -28.89
CA PHE A 315 -8.56 34.76 -28.41
C PHE A 315 -9.53 33.58 -28.26
N SER A 316 -9.07 32.34 -28.46
CA SER A 316 -9.92 31.16 -28.42
C SER A 316 -10.34 30.78 -26.99
N GLY A 317 -11.49 30.11 -26.86
CA GLY A 317 -11.95 29.51 -25.59
C GLY A 317 -10.90 28.60 -24.94
N PRO A 318 -10.26 27.67 -25.68
CA PRO A 318 -9.18 26.82 -25.18
C PRO A 318 -8.02 27.58 -24.53
N PHE A 319 -7.55 28.67 -25.15
CA PHE A 319 -6.49 29.49 -24.57
C PHE A 319 -6.94 30.09 -23.24
N ARG A 320 -8.15 30.67 -23.19
CA ARG A 320 -8.68 31.29 -21.98
C ARG A 320 -8.85 30.27 -20.85
N TRP A 321 -9.33 29.06 -21.15
CA TRP A 321 -9.38 27.93 -20.22
C TRP A 321 -8.00 27.58 -19.68
N TRP A 322 -7.05 27.34 -20.59
CA TRP A 322 -5.69 26.95 -20.24
C TRP A 322 -4.99 28.00 -19.38
N ARG A 323 -5.03 29.28 -19.80
CA ARG A 323 -4.41 30.39 -19.09
C ARG A 323 -4.92 30.52 -17.66
N ASN A 324 -6.24 30.45 -17.46
CA ASN A 324 -6.83 30.56 -16.13
C ASN A 324 -6.60 29.31 -15.27
N ALA A 325 -6.42 28.13 -15.87
CA ALA A 325 -6.09 26.91 -15.14
C ALA A 325 -4.63 26.85 -14.65
N HIS A 326 -3.73 27.54 -15.35
CA HIS A 326 -2.28 27.48 -15.12
C HIS A 326 -1.67 28.83 -14.74
N GLU A 327 -2.48 29.85 -14.41
CA GLU A 327 -1.99 31.17 -13.99
C GLU A 327 -1.08 31.09 -12.76
N ASP A 328 -1.39 30.18 -11.84
CA ASP A 328 -0.65 29.97 -10.59
C ASP A 328 0.39 28.82 -10.67
N CYS A 329 0.63 28.27 -11.87
CA CYS A 329 1.59 27.19 -12.08
C CYS A 329 2.95 27.72 -12.53
N TRP A 330 4.03 27.07 -12.11
CA TRP A 330 5.37 27.36 -12.62
C TRP A 330 5.45 27.02 -14.11
N ARG A 331 6.12 27.87 -14.91
CA ARG A 331 6.22 27.73 -16.38
C ARG A 331 6.62 26.34 -16.86
N ARG A 332 7.50 25.64 -16.11
CA ARG A 332 7.98 24.30 -16.48
C ARG A 332 6.93 23.18 -16.34
N ASP A 333 5.81 23.43 -15.65
CA ASP A 333 4.78 22.43 -15.37
C ASP A 333 3.38 22.80 -15.95
N VAL A 334 3.30 23.77 -16.88
CA VAL A 334 2.02 24.29 -17.43
C VAL A 334 1.31 23.36 -18.42
N ILE A 335 2.01 22.34 -18.92
CA ILE A 335 1.42 21.28 -19.74
C ILE A 335 1.47 19.99 -18.94
N TYR A 336 0.37 19.25 -18.93
CA TYR A 336 0.27 17.97 -18.23
C TYR A 336 0.41 18.05 -16.68
N HIS A 337 0.18 19.22 -16.06
CA HIS A 337 0.28 19.39 -14.60
C HIS A 337 -0.56 18.35 -13.85
N ALA A 338 0.02 17.69 -12.83
CA ALA A 338 -0.64 16.59 -12.12
C ALA A 338 -1.91 17.04 -11.37
N ASP A 339 -1.90 18.23 -10.78
CA ASP A 339 -3.07 18.79 -10.08
C ASP A 339 -4.23 19.15 -11.00
N ASN A 340 -3.97 19.28 -12.31
CA ASN A 340 -4.97 19.60 -13.33
C ASN A 340 -5.43 18.35 -14.09
N ALA A 341 -5.07 17.14 -13.64
CA ALA A 341 -5.53 15.89 -14.26
C ALA A 341 -7.07 15.77 -14.29
N TRP A 342 -7.77 16.34 -13.31
CA TRP A 342 -9.24 16.36 -13.30
C TRP A 342 -9.81 17.29 -14.38
N LEU A 343 -9.16 18.42 -14.68
CA LEU A 343 -9.54 19.32 -15.79
C LEU A 343 -9.37 18.60 -17.13
N ARG A 344 -8.26 17.87 -17.31
CA ARG A 344 -8.03 17.07 -18.51
C ARG A 344 -9.04 15.95 -18.69
N ARG A 345 -9.49 15.31 -17.59
CA ARG A 345 -10.60 14.34 -17.62
C ARG A 345 -11.90 14.96 -18.10
N CYS A 346 -12.11 16.26 -17.83
CA CYS A 346 -13.25 17.00 -18.35
C CYS A 346 -13.04 17.48 -19.79
N GLY A 347 -11.84 17.32 -20.37
CA GLY A 347 -11.51 17.85 -21.70
C GLY A 347 -11.52 19.38 -21.75
N TYR A 348 -11.17 20.08 -20.67
CA TYR A 348 -11.46 21.52 -20.51
C TYR A 348 -10.99 22.44 -21.66
N VAL A 349 -9.89 22.10 -22.35
CA VAL A 349 -9.37 22.85 -23.52
C VAL A 349 -9.94 22.37 -24.87
N LEU A 350 -10.79 21.35 -24.87
CA LEU A 350 -11.52 20.89 -26.06
C LEU A 350 -12.80 21.70 -26.28
N TRP A 351 -13.25 22.43 -25.26
CA TRP A 351 -14.52 23.13 -25.26
C TRP A 351 -14.39 24.63 -25.46
N ASP A 352 -15.39 25.22 -26.09
CA ASP A 352 -15.54 26.67 -26.15
C ASP A 352 -16.14 27.21 -24.84
N LEU A 353 -15.84 28.48 -24.57
CA LEU A 353 -16.51 29.20 -23.50
C LEU A 353 -17.96 29.50 -23.91
N PRO A 354 -18.91 29.54 -22.95
CA PRO A 354 -20.27 29.98 -23.21
C PRO A 354 -20.29 31.33 -23.91
N LYS A 355 -21.28 31.55 -24.79
CA LYS A 355 -21.47 32.84 -25.49
C LYS A 355 -21.77 34.00 -24.54
N THR A 356 -22.19 33.72 -23.31
CA THR A 356 -22.33 34.74 -22.26
C THR A 356 -20.94 35.25 -21.84
N PRO A 357 -20.76 36.57 -21.64
CA PRO A 357 -19.46 37.14 -21.29
C PRO A 357 -19.04 36.70 -19.89
N VAL A 358 -18.31 35.59 -19.80
CA VAL A 358 -17.64 35.16 -18.57
C VAL A 358 -16.32 35.93 -18.48
N THR A 359 -16.14 36.69 -17.40
CA THR A 359 -14.88 37.39 -17.14
C THR A 359 -13.78 36.38 -16.80
N ASP A 360 -12.51 36.72 -17.04
CA ASP A 360 -11.40 35.84 -16.66
C ASP A 360 -11.36 35.58 -15.15
N HIS A 361 -11.71 36.58 -14.35
CA HIS A 361 -11.84 36.44 -12.90
C HIS A 361 -12.87 35.38 -12.52
N GLU A 362 -14.05 35.41 -13.14
CA GLU A 362 -15.11 34.44 -12.88
C GLU A 362 -14.70 33.02 -13.30
N LEU A 363 -14.06 32.89 -14.45
CA LEU A 363 -13.52 31.61 -14.93
C LEU A 363 -12.50 31.04 -13.94
N ARG A 364 -11.60 31.88 -13.44
CA ARG A 364 -10.60 31.51 -12.42
C ARG A 364 -11.26 31.05 -11.13
N VAL A 365 -12.25 31.78 -10.62
CA VAL A 365 -12.98 31.40 -9.40
C VAL A 365 -13.65 30.03 -9.57
N ARG A 366 -14.25 29.75 -10.74
CA ARG A 366 -14.85 28.45 -11.04
C ARG A 366 -13.81 27.33 -11.04
N ILE A 367 -12.67 27.52 -11.69
CA ILE A 367 -11.57 26.55 -11.71
C ILE A 367 -11.03 26.29 -10.30
N LEU A 368 -10.82 27.32 -9.49
CA LEU A 368 -10.32 27.18 -8.12
C LEU A 368 -11.30 26.42 -7.22
N LYS A 369 -12.60 26.72 -7.29
CA LYS A 369 -13.65 25.99 -6.56
C LYS A 369 -13.67 24.52 -6.96
N ALA A 370 -13.60 24.23 -8.26
CA ALA A 370 -13.57 22.87 -8.77
C ALA A 370 -12.27 22.13 -8.38
N ARG A 371 -11.12 22.81 -8.38
CA ARG A 371 -9.85 22.28 -7.86
C ARG A 371 -9.96 21.93 -6.38
N GLN A 372 -10.56 22.79 -5.55
CA GLN A 372 -10.78 22.52 -4.13
C GLN A 372 -11.71 21.32 -3.92
N LYS A 373 -12.81 21.23 -4.67
CA LYS A 373 -13.72 20.07 -4.66
C LYS A 373 -12.99 18.78 -5.05
N ALA A 374 -12.22 18.81 -6.14
CA ALA A 374 -11.44 17.66 -6.60
C ALA A 374 -10.37 17.23 -5.58
N LEU A 375 -9.71 18.17 -4.91
CA LEU A 375 -8.78 17.89 -3.82
C LEU A 375 -9.51 17.26 -2.61
N LEU A 376 -10.66 17.81 -2.21
CA LEU A 376 -11.48 17.24 -1.14
C LEU A 376 -11.98 15.83 -1.48
N ASP A 377 -12.40 15.59 -2.72
CA ASP A 377 -12.78 14.26 -3.19
C ASP A 377 -11.59 13.30 -3.22
N ARG A 378 -10.39 13.79 -3.53
CA ARG A 378 -9.14 13.01 -3.44
C ARG A 378 -8.76 12.70 -2.00
N PHE A 379 -9.09 13.57 -1.04
CA PHE A 379 -8.94 13.28 0.40
C PHE A 379 -10.02 12.32 0.93
N ARG A 380 -11.26 12.43 0.43
CA ARG A 380 -12.40 11.57 0.82
C ARG A 380 -12.30 10.17 0.21
N ARG A 381 -11.89 10.05 -1.05
CA ARG A 381 -11.53 8.76 -1.64
C ARG A 381 -10.24 8.33 -0.96
N LYS A 382 -10.29 7.24 -0.19
CA LYS A 382 -9.12 6.59 0.39
C LYS A 382 -8.23 6.07 -0.75
N ASP A 383 -7.45 6.95 -1.36
CA ASP A 383 -6.46 6.63 -2.39
C ASP A 383 -5.39 5.68 -1.80
N SER A 384 -5.24 5.70 -0.48
CA SER A 384 -4.53 4.70 0.32
C SER A 384 -5.15 3.29 0.25
N ASP A 385 -6.48 3.15 0.28
CA ASP A 385 -7.17 1.86 0.18
C ASP A 385 -7.10 1.30 -1.24
N LEU A 386 -7.27 2.12 -2.27
CA LEU A 386 -7.09 1.70 -3.67
C LEU A 386 -5.64 1.28 -3.95
N LYS A 387 -4.65 2.05 -3.46
CA LYS A 387 -3.22 1.66 -3.56
C LYS A 387 -2.91 0.41 -2.75
N ARG A 388 -3.52 0.25 -1.56
CA ARG A 388 -3.40 -0.95 -0.73
C ARG A 388 -3.98 -2.17 -1.43
N LYS A 389 -5.20 -2.07 -1.96
CA LYS A 389 -5.86 -3.12 -2.76
C LYS A 389 -5.08 -3.45 -4.03
N ALA A 390 -4.56 -2.46 -4.75
CA ALA A 390 -3.72 -2.68 -5.93
C ALA A 390 -2.38 -3.36 -5.57
N LYS A 391 -1.75 -2.98 -4.46
CA LYS A 391 -0.53 -3.62 -3.95
C LYS A 391 -0.80 -5.06 -3.53
N GLN A 392 -1.93 -5.30 -2.84
CA GLN A 392 -2.38 -6.63 -2.43
C GLN A 392 -2.67 -7.52 -3.64
N SER A 393 -3.50 -7.04 -4.56
CA SER A 393 -3.81 -7.70 -5.83
C SER A 393 -2.55 -8.02 -6.65
N ARG A 394 -1.56 -7.12 -6.68
CA ARG A 394 -0.27 -7.38 -7.33
C ARG A 394 0.52 -8.49 -6.62
N LYS A 395 0.56 -8.51 -5.29
CA LYS A 395 1.22 -9.57 -4.51
C LYS A 395 0.58 -10.92 -4.81
N GLU A 396 -0.75 -10.99 -4.79
CA GLU A 396 -1.52 -12.22 -5.05
C GLU A 396 -1.30 -12.74 -6.46
N ARG A 397 -1.37 -11.87 -7.49
CA ARG A 397 -1.07 -12.28 -8.87
C ARG A 397 0.38 -12.72 -9.08
N ILE A 398 1.35 -12.09 -8.40
CA ILE A 398 2.75 -12.52 -8.44
C ILE A 398 2.91 -13.88 -7.78
N ALA A 399 2.25 -14.13 -6.65
CA ALA A 399 2.23 -15.43 -6.00
C ALA A 399 1.66 -16.49 -6.96
N ILE A 400 0.48 -16.25 -7.53
CA ILE A 400 -0.14 -17.15 -8.52
C ILE A 400 0.81 -17.44 -9.69
N TYR A 401 1.44 -16.42 -10.25
CA TYR A 401 2.38 -16.58 -11.38
C TYR A 401 3.62 -17.39 -11.01
N LYS A 402 4.23 -17.11 -9.84
CA LYS A 402 5.39 -17.85 -9.31
C LYS A 402 5.07 -19.32 -9.08
N LEU A 403 3.83 -19.60 -8.73
CA LEU A 403 3.31 -20.95 -8.51
C LEU A 403 2.88 -21.65 -9.81
N GLY A 404 3.23 -21.12 -10.98
CA GLY A 404 2.92 -21.74 -12.27
C GLY A 404 1.52 -21.42 -12.81
N GLY A 405 0.72 -20.62 -12.10
CA GLY A 405 -0.61 -20.20 -12.55
C GLY A 405 -0.55 -19.23 -13.71
N ARG A 406 -1.45 -19.40 -14.68
CA ARG A 406 -1.62 -18.58 -15.89
C ARG A 406 -3.11 -18.42 -16.14
N GLY A 407 -3.62 -17.23 -16.47
CA GLY A 407 -5.05 -17.10 -16.77
C GLY A 407 -5.69 -15.86 -16.19
N TYR A 408 -7.02 -15.88 -16.13
CA TYR A 408 -7.81 -14.82 -15.51
C TYR A 408 -7.89 -15.08 -14.00
N TRP A 409 -7.70 -14.02 -13.22
CA TRP A 409 -7.80 -14.08 -11.77
C TRP A 409 -8.63 -12.90 -11.29
N ARG A 410 -9.58 -13.20 -10.40
CA ARG A 410 -10.37 -12.21 -9.66
C ARG A 410 -10.09 -12.41 -8.18
N GLU A 411 -10.15 -11.33 -7.41
CA GLU A 411 -9.91 -11.37 -5.96
C GLU A 411 -10.81 -12.43 -5.31
N GLY A 412 -10.19 -13.43 -4.66
CA GLY A 412 -10.87 -14.57 -4.04
C GLY A 412 -11.35 -15.68 -4.99
N ASP A 413 -11.10 -15.59 -6.30
CA ASP A 413 -11.59 -16.55 -7.30
C ASP A 413 -10.45 -17.07 -8.19
N LEU A 414 -10.16 -18.36 -8.04
CA LEU A 414 -9.12 -19.09 -8.77
C LEU A 414 -9.69 -19.91 -9.95
N SER A 415 -11.00 -19.90 -10.18
CA SER A 415 -11.69 -20.80 -11.12
C SER A 415 -11.22 -20.69 -12.59
N GLN A 416 -10.63 -19.55 -12.96
CA GLN A 416 -10.16 -19.27 -14.32
C GLN A 416 -8.63 -19.21 -14.44
N VAL A 417 -7.91 -19.66 -13.40
CA VAL A 417 -6.46 -19.81 -13.41
C VAL A 417 -6.11 -21.23 -13.86
N VAL A 418 -5.35 -21.33 -14.95
CA VAL A 418 -4.79 -22.56 -15.50
C VAL A 418 -3.44 -22.84 -14.84
N TRP A 419 -3.23 -24.06 -14.37
CA TRP A 419 -2.04 -24.48 -13.64
C TRP A 419 -1.28 -25.55 -14.45
N ASN A 420 0.05 -25.53 -14.43
CA ASN A 420 0.88 -26.59 -15.05
C ASN A 420 0.87 -27.88 -14.19
N GLU A 421 1.13 -29.04 -14.77
CA GLU A 421 1.26 -30.30 -14.02
C GLU A 421 2.41 -30.20 -12.98
N GLY A 422 2.15 -30.54 -11.71
CA GLY A 422 3.07 -30.35 -10.56
C GLY A 422 3.02 -28.96 -9.88
N ALA A 423 2.23 -28.02 -10.42
CA ALA A 423 2.00 -26.71 -9.82
C ALA A 423 1.20 -26.75 -8.50
N PRO A 424 0.17 -27.59 -8.30
CA PRO A 424 -0.65 -27.57 -7.09
C PRO A 424 0.13 -27.95 -5.81
N GLU A 425 1.06 -28.90 -5.88
CA GLU A 425 1.91 -29.30 -4.75
C GLU A 425 2.90 -28.18 -4.40
N THR A 426 3.47 -27.56 -5.44
CA THR A 426 4.37 -26.41 -5.32
C THR A 426 3.61 -25.17 -4.79
N MET A 427 2.34 -24.99 -5.17
CA MET A 427 1.47 -23.94 -4.62
C MET A 427 1.30 -24.08 -3.12
N LEU A 428 0.95 -25.29 -2.69
CA LEU A 428 0.65 -25.56 -1.30
C LEU A 428 1.90 -25.44 -0.42
N SER A 429 3.07 -25.85 -0.91
CA SER A 429 4.33 -25.77 -0.16
C SER A 429 4.84 -24.33 0.10
N HIS A 430 4.38 -23.34 -0.68
CA HIS A 430 4.76 -21.92 -0.51
C HIS A 430 3.73 -21.09 0.27
N LEU A 431 2.70 -21.73 0.85
CA LEU A 431 1.74 -21.00 1.66
C LEU A 431 2.38 -20.49 2.95
N ASP A 432 1.96 -19.31 3.40
CA ASP A 432 2.60 -18.61 4.53
C ASP A 432 2.40 -19.32 5.88
N ASN A 433 1.34 -20.13 6.03
CA ASN A 433 0.99 -20.81 7.28
C ASN A 433 -0.04 -21.93 7.07
N MET A 434 -0.28 -22.73 8.13
CA MET A 434 -1.21 -23.86 8.11
C MET A 434 -2.68 -23.46 7.97
N GLN A 435 -3.07 -22.23 8.36
CA GLN A 435 -4.44 -21.72 8.19
C GLN A 435 -4.75 -21.43 6.72
N SER A 436 -3.78 -20.87 6.00
CA SER A 436 -3.84 -20.68 4.54
C SER A 436 -3.91 -22.03 3.82
N LEU A 437 -3.15 -23.03 4.29
CA LEU A 437 -3.23 -24.39 3.77
C LEU A 437 -4.63 -24.99 3.95
N ALA A 438 -5.19 -24.94 5.17
CA ALA A 438 -6.54 -25.41 5.45
C ALA A 438 -7.56 -24.72 4.52
N SER A 439 -7.48 -23.40 4.39
CA SER A 439 -8.37 -22.64 3.51
C SER A 439 -8.22 -23.04 2.03
N ALA A 440 -6.99 -23.30 1.57
CA ALA A 440 -6.74 -23.70 0.19
C ALA A 440 -7.31 -25.10 -0.13
N ILE A 441 -7.10 -26.07 0.76
CA ILE A 441 -7.57 -27.45 0.55
C ILE A 441 -9.09 -27.58 0.68
N PHE A 442 -9.74 -26.80 1.55
CA PHE A 442 -11.20 -26.83 1.70
C PHE A 442 -11.94 -26.16 0.53
N ASN A 443 -11.31 -25.22 -0.17
CA ASN A 443 -11.95 -24.47 -1.24
C ASN A 443 -11.71 -25.07 -2.65
N HIS A 444 -10.83 -26.06 -2.80
CA HIS A 444 -10.53 -26.61 -4.13
C HIS A 444 -10.16 -28.11 -4.13
N SER A 445 -10.89 -28.91 -4.90
CA SER A 445 -10.72 -30.37 -4.96
C SER A 445 -9.35 -30.80 -5.53
N SER A 446 -8.81 -30.10 -6.53
CA SER A 446 -7.48 -30.45 -7.06
C SER A 446 -6.33 -30.12 -6.09
N LEU A 447 -6.48 -29.07 -5.26
CA LEU A 447 -5.51 -28.75 -4.21
C LEU A 447 -5.60 -29.77 -3.07
N TYR A 448 -6.82 -30.24 -2.76
CA TYR A 448 -7.00 -31.35 -1.84
C TYR A 448 -6.35 -32.64 -2.35
N SER A 449 -6.49 -32.98 -3.64
CA SER A 449 -5.83 -34.14 -4.24
C SER A 449 -4.30 -34.03 -4.18
N ALA A 450 -3.74 -32.88 -4.57
CA ALA A 450 -2.30 -32.63 -4.49
C ALA A 450 -1.76 -32.68 -3.05
N PHE A 451 -2.52 -32.12 -2.10
CA PHE A 451 -2.21 -32.24 -0.67
C PHE A 451 -2.22 -33.69 -0.19
N ARG A 452 -3.16 -34.50 -0.68
CA ARG A 452 -3.24 -35.92 -0.34
C ARG A 452 -2.05 -36.71 -0.87
N GLU A 453 -1.54 -36.34 -2.05
CA GLU A 453 -0.41 -36.99 -2.71
C GLU A 453 0.94 -36.65 -2.05
N ASP A 454 1.17 -35.39 -1.65
CA ASP A 454 2.46 -34.95 -1.09
C ASP A 454 2.34 -34.24 0.29
N ARG A 455 1.45 -34.76 1.15
CA ARG A 455 1.11 -34.19 2.47
C ARG A 455 2.33 -33.80 3.29
N ASN A 456 3.28 -34.72 3.43
CA ASN A 456 4.40 -34.59 4.36
C ASN A 456 5.36 -33.50 3.93
N ARG A 457 5.64 -33.38 2.62
CA ARG A 457 6.51 -32.35 2.08
C ARG A 457 5.85 -30.98 2.16
N ILE A 458 4.57 -30.86 1.77
CA ILE A 458 3.84 -29.59 1.82
C ILE A 458 3.84 -29.02 3.24
N VAL A 459 3.50 -29.84 4.24
CA VAL A 459 3.49 -29.41 5.64
C VAL A 459 4.90 -29.02 6.11
N ARG A 460 5.92 -29.82 5.76
CA ARG A 460 7.32 -29.52 6.09
C ARG A 460 7.78 -28.19 5.50
N ASP A 461 7.48 -27.94 4.23
CA ASP A 461 7.93 -26.76 3.51
C ASP A 461 7.26 -25.49 4.09
N ILE A 462 5.97 -25.55 4.39
CA ILE A 462 5.25 -24.45 5.08
C ILE A 462 5.88 -24.21 6.46
N MET A 463 6.08 -25.27 7.25
CA MET A 463 6.60 -25.13 8.62
C MET A 463 8.02 -24.57 8.67
N THR A 464 8.89 -25.00 7.75
CA THR A 464 10.28 -24.53 7.66
C THR A 464 10.39 -23.13 7.06
N SER A 465 9.45 -22.74 6.19
CA SER A 465 9.32 -21.36 5.68
C SER A 465 8.75 -20.41 6.73
N GLN A 466 7.76 -20.86 7.51
CA GLN A 466 7.06 -20.03 8.49
C GLN A 466 7.90 -19.82 9.75
N ILE A 467 8.51 -20.89 10.29
CA ILE A 467 9.24 -20.86 11.56
C ILE A 467 10.73 -21.02 11.27
N PRO A 468 11.54 -19.97 11.48
CA PRO A 468 12.99 -20.04 11.32
C PRO A 468 13.60 -21.19 12.11
N HIS A 469 14.58 -21.86 11.52
CA HIS A 469 15.23 -23.06 12.08
C HIS A 469 15.76 -22.86 13.50
N ASP A 470 16.32 -21.67 13.80
CA ASP A 470 16.84 -21.28 15.11
C ASP A 470 15.74 -21.08 16.19
N THR A 471 14.49 -20.91 15.79
CA THR A 471 13.33 -20.78 16.67
C THR A 471 12.46 -22.04 16.73
N MET A 472 12.61 -22.96 15.76
CA MET A 472 11.80 -24.18 15.66
C MET A 472 11.88 -25.07 16.91
N LYS A 473 13.07 -25.24 17.49
CA LYS A 473 13.26 -26.02 18.73
C LYS A 473 12.43 -25.43 19.89
N TYR A 474 12.40 -24.10 20.01
CA TYR A 474 11.59 -23.41 21.02
C TYR A 474 10.09 -23.58 20.79
N ALA A 475 9.64 -23.57 19.54
CA ALA A 475 8.25 -23.81 19.18
C ALA A 475 7.82 -25.22 19.62
N LEU A 476 8.66 -26.23 19.32
CA LEU A 476 8.42 -27.62 19.71
C LEU A 476 8.37 -27.78 21.24
N TRP A 477 9.30 -27.18 21.98
CA TRP A 477 9.28 -27.26 23.45
C TRP A 477 8.08 -26.55 24.06
N ALA A 478 7.74 -25.36 23.56
CA ALA A 478 6.55 -24.64 24.01
C ALA A 478 5.28 -25.47 23.76
N HIS A 479 5.20 -26.21 22.65
CA HIS A 479 4.10 -27.12 22.37
C HIS A 479 4.14 -28.39 23.23
N ALA A 480 5.29 -29.05 23.39
CA ALA A 480 5.43 -30.21 24.27
C ALA A 480 4.99 -29.88 25.70
N ALA A 481 5.31 -28.67 26.18
CA ALA A 481 4.87 -28.16 27.46
C ALA A 481 3.35 -27.95 27.57
N THR A 482 2.57 -28.04 26.48
CA THR A 482 1.10 -28.00 26.50
C THR A 482 0.43 -29.35 26.69
N LEU A 483 1.15 -30.47 26.57
CA LEU A 483 0.58 -31.81 26.69
C LEU A 483 0.21 -32.13 28.15
N ASP A 484 -1.04 -32.47 28.42
CA ASP A 484 -1.62 -32.45 29.77
C ASP A 484 -0.97 -33.41 30.80
N ASP A 485 -0.19 -34.39 30.36
CA ASP A 485 0.35 -35.49 31.19
C ASP A 485 1.75 -35.28 31.82
N LEU A 486 2.33 -34.07 31.76
CA LEU A 486 3.69 -33.84 32.28
C LEU A 486 3.76 -33.87 33.82
N ASP A 487 4.56 -34.77 34.38
CA ASP A 487 4.87 -34.86 35.80
C ASP A 487 6.13 -34.03 36.20
N ARG A 488 6.56 -34.12 37.46
CA ARG A 488 7.78 -33.44 37.94
C ARG A 488 9.02 -33.86 37.17
N ASN A 489 9.19 -35.16 37.03
CA ASN A 489 10.37 -35.76 36.44
C ASN A 489 10.40 -35.43 34.96
N ASP A 490 9.26 -35.32 34.30
CA ASP A 490 9.17 -34.86 32.90
C ASP A 490 9.61 -33.41 32.77
N VAL A 491 9.12 -32.52 33.65
CA VAL A 491 9.57 -31.12 33.68
C VAL A 491 11.06 -31.03 33.99
N ASP A 492 11.56 -31.81 34.96
CA ASP A 492 12.98 -31.80 35.32
C ASP A 492 13.86 -32.33 34.19
N GLN A 493 13.43 -33.41 33.52
CA GLN A 493 14.08 -33.94 32.33
C GLN A 493 14.05 -32.93 31.17
N MET A 494 12.93 -32.23 30.95
CA MET A 494 12.86 -31.17 29.95
C MET A 494 13.83 -30.03 30.28
N LEU A 495 13.91 -29.60 31.54
CA LEU A 495 14.85 -28.56 31.97
C LEU A 495 16.31 -29.02 31.88
N GLN A 496 16.60 -30.27 32.23
CA GLN A 496 17.91 -30.88 32.10
C GLN A 496 18.31 -30.99 30.62
N PHE A 497 17.41 -31.46 29.76
CA PHE A 497 17.60 -31.53 28.32
C PHE A 497 17.78 -30.15 27.68
N LEU A 498 17.03 -29.14 28.13
CA LEU A 498 17.23 -27.74 27.75
C LEU A 498 18.61 -27.25 28.18
N SER A 499 19.06 -27.58 29.39
CA SER A 499 20.42 -27.25 29.85
C SER A 499 21.50 -27.93 29.01
N ASP A 500 21.34 -29.22 28.70
CA ASP A 500 22.37 -30.04 28.05
C ASP A 500 22.47 -29.79 26.53
N ASN A 501 21.35 -29.61 25.83
CA ASN A 501 21.32 -29.39 24.37
C ASN A 501 21.55 -27.93 23.95
N PHE A 502 21.32 -26.95 24.85
CA PHE A 502 21.79 -25.60 24.60
C PHE A 502 23.32 -25.51 24.62
N LEU A 503 24.00 -26.42 25.32
CA LEU A 503 25.46 -26.45 25.45
C LEU A 503 26.15 -27.13 24.25
N THR A 504 25.49 -28.07 23.57
CA THR A 504 26.14 -28.90 22.53
C THR A 504 25.80 -28.51 21.08
N ASP A 505 24.66 -27.89 20.81
CA ASP A 505 23.97 -28.19 19.54
C ASP A 505 23.73 -27.01 18.58
N LEU A 506 24.63 -26.02 18.59
CA LEU A 506 24.71 -25.00 17.52
C LEU A 506 25.80 -25.28 16.47
N HIS A 507 26.55 -26.37 16.63
CA HIS A 507 27.55 -26.86 15.67
C HIS A 507 27.21 -28.22 15.04
N ALA A 508 26.16 -28.92 15.49
CA ALA A 508 25.72 -30.13 14.82
C ALA A 508 25.20 -29.79 13.41
N PRO A 509 25.45 -30.67 12.41
CA PRO A 509 25.04 -30.43 11.03
C PRO A 509 23.55 -30.10 10.97
N LYS A 510 23.17 -29.32 9.96
CA LYS A 510 21.80 -28.98 9.57
C LYS A 510 21.01 -30.26 9.24
N GLU A 511 20.76 -31.12 10.22
CA GLU A 511 19.89 -32.27 10.10
C GLU A 511 18.51 -31.72 9.72
N PRO A 512 17.98 -32.08 8.54
CA PRO A 512 16.72 -31.56 8.07
C PRO A 512 15.63 -31.96 9.07
N PHE A 513 14.85 -30.95 9.47
CA PHE A 513 13.63 -31.05 10.26
C PHE A 513 12.86 -32.36 9.98
N ALA A 514 12.89 -33.28 10.95
CA ALA A 514 11.99 -34.43 11.01
C ALA A 514 10.89 -34.11 12.01
N LEU A 515 9.68 -33.81 11.52
CA LEU A 515 8.48 -33.95 12.35
C LEU A 515 8.50 -35.36 12.97
N PRO A 516 8.16 -35.51 14.26
CA PRO A 516 7.99 -36.83 14.85
C PRO A 516 6.92 -37.59 14.07
N GLY A 517 7.33 -38.55 13.24
CA GLY A 517 6.43 -39.43 12.48
C GLY A 517 5.68 -38.78 11.29
N PRO A 518 4.81 -39.55 10.61
CA PRO A 518 4.08 -39.12 9.42
C PRO A 518 3.10 -37.98 9.72
N ALA A 519 3.52 -36.73 9.45
CA ALA A 519 2.79 -35.46 9.52
C ALA A 519 1.57 -35.42 10.45
N ASP A 520 1.82 -35.25 11.75
CA ASP A 520 0.77 -34.80 12.67
C ASP A 520 0.37 -33.36 12.31
N LEU A 521 -0.73 -33.23 11.56
CA LEU A 521 -1.33 -31.95 11.20
C LEU A 521 -1.79 -31.15 12.42
N GLY A 522 -2.10 -31.83 13.53
CA GLY A 522 -2.44 -31.19 14.79
C GLY A 522 -1.25 -30.45 15.36
N LEU A 523 -0.10 -31.12 15.46
CA LEU A 523 1.18 -30.51 15.87
C LEU A 523 1.54 -29.33 14.96
N ALA A 524 1.56 -29.53 13.63
CA ALA A 524 1.90 -28.48 12.69
C ALA A 524 0.98 -27.26 12.81
N SER A 525 -0.34 -27.48 12.94
CA SER A 525 -1.32 -26.40 13.11
C SER A 525 -1.13 -25.66 14.43
N ALA A 526 -0.83 -26.36 15.53
CA ALA A 526 -0.59 -25.74 16.84
C ALA A 526 0.68 -24.88 16.84
N LEU A 527 1.77 -25.37 16.25
CA LEU A 527 3.02 -24.64 16.09
C LEU A 527 2.83 -23.40 15.19
N SER A 528 2.18 -23.59 14.03
CA SER A 528 1.89 -22.53 13.08
C SER A 528 1.05 -21.41 13.70
N ARG A 529 0.00 -21.75 14.45
CA ARG A 529 -0.84 -20.79 15.17
C ARG A 529 -0.05 -19.99 16.21
N THR A 530 0.74 -20.70 17.03
CA THR A 530 1.57 -20.05 18.06
C THR A 530 2.56 -19.08 17.42
N HIS A 531 3.19 -19.47 16.30
CA HIS A 531 4.13 -18.61 15.60
C HIS A 531 3.46 -17.38 14.97
N SER A 532 2.26 -17.53 14.40
CA SER A 532 1.50 -16.38 13.88
C SER A 532 1.20 -15.34 14.95
N ILE A 533 0.90 -15.77 16.19
CA ILE A 533 0.70 -14.87 17.33
C ILE A 533 2.01 -14.17 17.71
N ILE A 534 3.13 -14.90 17.69
CA ILE A 534 4.46 -14.32 17.93
C ILE A 534 4.79 -13.27 16.86
N GLN A 535 4.58 -13.56 15.57
CA GLN A 535 4.81 -12.60 14.48
C GLN A 535 3.94 -11.33 14.63
N TYR A 536 2.69 -11.50 15.08
CA TYR A 536 1.81 -10.38 15.40
C TYR A 536 2.41 -9.49 16.50
N PHE A 537 2.76 -10.07 17.65
CA PHE A 537 3.34 -9.31 18.76
C PHE A 537 4.72 -8.75 18.45
N THR A 538 5.53 -9.42 17.64
CA THR A 538 6.81 -8.88 17.16
C THR A 538 6.57 -7.60 16.37
N SER A 539 5.64 -7.63 15.41
CA SER A 539 5.32 -6.45 14.58
C SER A 539 4.81 -5.28 15.42
N ASP A 540 3.98 -5.59 16.42
CA ASP A 540 3.41 -4.62 17.35
C ASP A 540 4.49 -4.01 18.27
N LEU A 541 5.32 -4.86 18.88
CA LEU A 541 6.47 -4.45 19.68
C LEU A 541 7.43 -3.56 18.87
N LEU A 542 7.74 -3.91 17.62
CA LEU A 542 8.63 -3.11 16.77
C LEU A 542 8.05 -1.72 16.50
N ARG A 543 6.74 -1.61 16.25
CA ARG A 543 6.06 -0.33 16.05
C ARG A 543 6.13 0.56 17.29
N ASP A 544 5.99 -0.04 18.47
CA ASP A 544 5.86 0.69 19.73
C ASP A 544 7.22 1.01 20.38
N VAL A 545 8.20 0.10 20.27
CA VAL A 545 9.48 0.19 20.98
C VAL A 545 10.58 0.85 20.15
N LEU A 546 10.64 0.67 18.82
CA LEU A 546 11.68 1.29 17.99
C LEU A 546 11.73 2.83 18.12
N PRO A 547 10.61 3.57 18.17
CA PRO A 547 10.64 5.01 18.39
C PRO A 547 11.22 5.40 19.75
N LEU A 548 10.98 4.59 20.79
CA LEU A 548 11.52 4.81 22.14
C LEU A 548 13.03 4.58 22.18
N VAL A 549 13.53 3.57 21.48
CA VAL A 549 14.97 3.30 21.33
C VAL A 549 15.66 4.48 20.64
N HIS A 550 15.12 4.95 19.52
CA HIS A 550 15.69 6.10 18.80
C HIS A 550 15.69 7.38 19.63
N ARG A 551 14.62 7.63 20.40
CA ARG A 551 14.47 8.83 21.21
C ARG A 551 15.33 8.79 22.48
N ASN A 552 15.32 7.67 23.20
CA ASN A 552 15.85 7.58 24.55
C ASN A 552 17.29 7.02 24.59
N LEU A 553 17.66 6.14 23.65
CA LEU A 553 19.00 5.54 23.61
C LEU A 553 19.87 6.14 22.50
N GLY A 554 19.33 7.02 21.65
CA GLY A 554 20.09 7.69 20.58
C GLY A 554 20.64 6.75 19.49
N LEU A 555 20.27 5.46 19.53
CA LEU A 555 20.69 4.43 18.57
C LEU A 555 19.95 4.63 17.24
N ARG A 556 20.38 5.63 16.44
CA ARG A 556 19.77 5.95 15.15
C ARG A 556 20.05 4.86 14.12
N ARG A 557 18.99 4.20 13.65
CA ARG A 557 19.04 3.27 12.51
C ARG A 557 18.68 4.00 11.22
N PRO A 558 19.21 3.58 10.06
CA PRO A 558 18.69 4.05 8.79
C PRO A 558 17.19 3.72 8.71
N SER A 559 16.38 4.75 8.43
CA SER A 559 14.91 4.79 8.57
C SER A 559 14.11 3.76 7.75
N HIS A 560 14.79 2.85 7.04
CA HIS A 560 14.23 1.98 6.02
C HIS A 560 14.36 0.48 6.32
N THR A 561 15.08 0.05 7.36
CA THR A 561 15.52 -1.37 7.49
C THR A 561 14.84 -2.21 8.58
N GLY A 562 13.94 -1.68 9.41
CA GLY A 562 13.26 -2.49 10.43
C GLY A 562 14.23 -3.14 11.45
N ALA A 563 13.80 -4.23 12.08
CA ALA A 563 14.68 -5.08 12.90
C ALA A 563 15.53 -6.00 12.00
N SER A 564 16.74 -6.33 12.44
CA SER A 564 17.59 -7.32 11.77
C SER A 564 16.98 -8.73 11.94
N ALA A 565 17.32 -9.67 11.05
CA ALA A 565 16.88 -11.06 11.19
C ALA A 565 17.33 -11.68 12.53
N THR A 566 18.50 -11.27 13.04
CA THR A 566 19.02 -11.70 14.34
C THR A 566 18.18 -11.16 15.51
N GLU A 567 17.73 -9.91 15.41
CA GLU A 567 16.88 -9.27 16.41
C GLU A 567 15.47 -9.83 16.41
N GLU A 568 14.86 -10.00 15.23
CA GLU A 568 13.56 -10.65 15.10
C GLU A 568 13.62 -12.07 15.67
N SER A 569 14.67 -12.83 15.36
CA SER A 569 14.87 -14.16 15.94
C SER A 569 15.05 -14.10 17.46
N ARG A 570 15.80 -13.13 18.00
CA ARG A 570 15.96 -12.93 19.45
C ARG A 570 14.63 -12.64 20.14
N ILE A 571 13.79 -11.79 19.53
CA ILE A 571 12.44 -11.49 20.00
C ILE A 571 11.57 -12.76 19.98
N HIS A 572 11.59 -13.52 18.88
CA HIS A 572 10.84 -14.78 18.76
C HIS A 572 11.25 -15.79 19.84
N ARG A 573 12.56 -15.98 20.06
CA ARG A 573 13.06 -16.86 21.13
C ARG A 573 12.59 -16.40 22.50
N ALA A 574 12.63 -15.10 22.80
CA ALA A 574 12.16 -14.55 24.07
C ALA A 574 10.64 -14.77 24.27
N MET A 575 9.81 -14.58 23.23
CA MET A 575 8.38 -14.86 23.30
C MET A 575 8.06 -16.36 23.45
N TYR A 576 8.82 -17.24 22.78
CA TYR A 576 8.66 -18.68 23.01
C TYR A 576 9.07 -19.09 24.42
N ARG A 577 10.13 -18.50 25.00
CA ARG A 577 10.50 -18.74 26.41
C ARG A 577 9.40 -18.29 27.37
N PHE A 578 8.80 -17.13 27.10
CA PHE A 578 7.63 -16.66 27.86
C PHE A 578 6.47 -17.66 27.80
N GLN A 579 6.13 -18.12 26.59
CA GLN A 579 5.08 -19.12 26.39
C GLN A 579 5.41 -20.44 27.09
N LEU A 580 6.63 -20.94 26.95
CA LEU A 580 7.10 -22.16 27.59
C LEU A 580 6.97 -22.06 29.12
N TYR A 581 7.42 -20.95 29.71
CA TYR A 581 7.30 -20.71 31.14
C TYR A 581 5.83 -20.73 31.59
N CYS A 582 4.95 -20.02 30.87
CA CYS A 582 3.51 -20.03 31.16
C CYS A 582 2.95 -21.47 31.13
N LYS A 583 3.29 -22.26 30.10
CA LYS A 583 2.75 -23.62 29.95
C LYS A 583 3.30 -24.63 30.96
N LEU A 584 4.55 -24.49 31.39
CA LEU A 584 5.12 -25.34 32.43
C LEU A 584 4.51 -25.07 33.82
N PHE A 585 4.18 -23.81 34.13
CA PHE A 585 3.94 -23.40 35.52
C PHE A 585 2.54 -22.84 35.83
N HIS A 586 1.67 -22.57 34.84
CA HIS A 586 0.39 -21.87 35.04
C HIS A 586 -0.79 -22.71 35.60
N GLN A 587 -0.92 -24.00 35.25
CA GLN A 587 -2.15 -24.76 35.55
C GLN A 587 -1.98 -26.17 36.12
N ARG A 588 -0.78 -26.75 36.14
CA ARG A 588 -0.62 -28.17 36.48
C ARG A 588 -0.69 -28.53 37.97
N PHE A 589 -0.78 -27.54 38.88
CA PHE A 589 -0.55 -27.79 40.31
C PHE A 589 -1.57 -27.15 41.28
N SER A 590 -2.74 -26.74 40.79
CA SER A 590 -3.83 -26.16 41.58
C SER A 590 -4.61 -27.24 42.35
N GLY A 591 -4.02 -27.80 43.41
CA GLY A 591 -4.67 -28.76 44.32
C GLY A 591 -4.14 -28.69 45.75
N PRO A 592 -4.93 -29.10 46.76
CA PRO A 592 -4.62 -28.92 48.18
C PRO A 592 -3.37 -29.67 48.67
N GLN A 593 -2.84 -30.64 47.91
CA GLN A 593 -1.64 -31.40 48.26
C GLN A 593 -0.29 -30.78 47.81
N LYS A 594 -0.25 -29.65 47.11
CA LYS A 594 1.00 -29.13 46.49
C LYS A 594 1.47 -27.75 46.99
N ARG A 595 1.43 -27.52 48.31
CA ARG A 595 2.03 -26.31 48.96
C ARG A 595 3.57 -26.21 48.82
N TYR A 596 4.25 -27.25 48.34
CA TYR A 596 5.71 -27.36 48.34
C TYR A 596 6.27 -28.01 47.06
N PHE A 597 5.69 -27.73 45.89
CA PHE A 597 6.37 -28.05 44.63
C PHE A 597 7.13 -26.83 44.11
N PRO A 598 8.44 -26.97 43.85
CA PRO A 598 9.36 -26.15 44.61
C PRO A 598 9.83 -25.01 43.73
N PHE A 599 9.83 -23.81 44.30
CA PHE A 599 10.67 -22.67 43.95
C PHE A 599 11.97 -23.05 43.20
N THR A 600 12.61 -24.16 43.57
CA THR A 600 13.78 -24.75 42.89
C THR A 600 13.58 -25.02 41.38
N LEU A 601 12.45 -25.54 40.90
CA LEU A 601 12.24 -25.83 39.46
C LEU A 601 12.04 -24.56 38.63
N ARG A 602 11.31 -23.58 39.17
CA ARG A 602 11.14 -22.27 38.52
C ARG A 602 12.46 -21.53 38.46
N ASN A 603 13.22 -21.55 39.55
CA ASN A 603 14.58 -21.02 39.57
C ASN A 603 15.47 -21.77 38.57
N ARG A 604 15.40 -23.11 38.52
CA ARG A 604 16.17 -23.93 37.57
C ARG A 604 15.90 -23.55 36.11
N PHE A 605 14.66 -23.21 35.76
CA PHE A 605 14.34 -22.68 34.42
C PHE A 605 15.12 -21.40 34.11
N PHE A 606 15.15 -20.43 35.02
CA PHE A 606 15.91 -19.19 34.80
C PHE A 606 17.43 -19.43 34.85
N HIS A 607 17.91 -20.45 35.59
CA HIS A 607 19.33 -20.85 35.58
C HIS A 607 19.80 -21.50 34.28
N THR A 608 18.88 -22.00 33.46
CA THR A 608 19.22 -22.54 32.14
C THR A 608 19.75 -21.45 31.21
N PHE A 609 19.37 -20.19 31.44
CA PHE A 609 19.68 -19.06 30.57
C PHE A 609 20.64 -18.07 31.22
N SER A 610 21.40 -17.36 30.39
CA SER A 610 22.28 -16.29 30.85
C SER A 610 21.46 -15.07 31.35
N PRO A 611 22.06 -14.19 32.17
CA PRO A 611 21.34 -13.07 32.78
C PRO A 611 20.75 -12.10 31.75
N TRP A 612 21.49 -11.83 30.67
CA TRP A 612 21.01 -10.98 29.59
C TRP A 612 19.89 -11.65 28.77
N VAL A 613 19.84 -12.98 28.68
CA VAL A 613 18.72 -13.71 28.06
C VAL A 613 17.48 -13.68 28.97
N ASN A 614 17.66 -13.79 30.28
CA ASN A 614 16.57 -13.57 31.23
C ASN A 614 16.07 -12.11 31.18
N GLU A 615 16.96 -11.15 30.97
CA GLU A 615 16.58 -9.75 30.77
C GLU A 615 15.82 -9.54 29.44
N GLN A 616 16.10 -10.32 28.38
CA GLN A 616 15.28 -10.31 27.16
C GLN A 616 13.85 -10.77 27.47
N LEU A 617 13.71 -11.85 28.24
CA LEU A 617 12.41 -12.34 28.71
C LEU A 617 11.72 -11.31 29.62
N ALA A 618 12.48 -10.60 30.44
CA ALA A 618 11.98 -9.51 31.28
C ALA A 618 11.46 -8.33 30.46
N CYS A 619 12.14 -7.96 29.36
CA CYS A 619 11.66 -6.95 28.41
C CYS A 619 10.34 -7.36 27.75
N ILE A 620 10.22 -8.63 27.34
CA ILE A 620 8.98 -9.18 26.76
C ILE A 620 7.84 -9.19 27.78
N ASN A 621 8.12 -9.58 29.03
CA ASN A 621 7.15 -9.54 30.11
C ASN A 621 6.65 -8.11 30.38
N ASP A 622 7.54 -7.13 30.47
CA ASP A 622 7.18 -5.73 30.66
C ASP A 622 6.43 -5.15 29.43
N TYR A 623 6.71 -5.64 28.22
CA TYR A 623 5.92 -5.31 27.02
C TYR A 623 4.48 -5.85 27.13
N PHE A 624 4.30 -7.14 27.45
CA PHE A 624 2.96 -7.69 27.63
C PHE A 624 2.21 -7.07 28.80
N GLU A 625 2.90 -6.71 29.89
CA GLU A 625 2.28 -6.01 30.99
C GLU A 625 1.75 -4.63 30.56
N ARG A 626 2.52 -3.89 29.75
CA ARG A 626 2.06 -2.62 29.17
C ARG A 626 0.93 -2.80 28.17
N LEU A 627 0.94 -3.86 27.38
CA LEU A 627 -0.17 -4.17 26.49
C LEU A 627 -1.47 -4.35 27.29
N THR A 628 -1.39 -5.05 28.44
CA THR A 628 -2.53 -5.18 29.35
C THR A 628 -2.90 -3.88 30.08
N GLU A 629 -1.93 -2.99 30.37
CA GLU A 629 -2.12 -1.63 30.94
C GLU A 629 -2.82 -0.70 29.95
N MET A 630 -2.37 -0.67 28.68
CA MET A 630 -2.84 0.27 27.67
C MET A 630 -4.20 -0.08 27.07
N LEU A 631 -4.65 -1.34 27.16
CA LEU A 631 -5.81 -1.78 26.37
C LEU A 631 -6.98 -2.33 27.19
N ALA A 632 -6.82 -3.29 28.12
CA ALA A 632 -7.99 -4.02 28.62
C ALA A 632 -8.12 -4.19 30.13
N PHE A 633 -7.03 -4.46 30.85
CA PHE A 633 -7.13 -4.72 32.29
C PHE A 633 -7.46 -3.45 33.08
N ASP A 634 -6.78 -2.34 32.77
CA ASP A 634 -6.95 -1.08 33.49
C ASP A 634 -8.36 -0.49 33.28
N GLU A 635 -8.89 -0.59 32.06
CA GLU A 635 -10.25 -0.15 31.75
C GLU A 635 -11.28 -0.99 32.52
N VAL A 636 -11.19 -2.32 32.48
CA VAL A 636 -12.12 -3.18 33.21
C VAL A 636 -11.97 -3.01 34.72
N ALA A 637 -10.75 -2.94 35.24
CA ALA A 637 -10.50 -2.76 36.67
C ALA A 637 -10.86 -1.36 37.19
N ALA A 638 -10.76 -0.31 36.36
CA ALA A 638 -11.18 1.04 36.73
C ALA A 638 -12.70 1.23 36.74
N HIS A 639 -13.44 0.44 35.94
CA HIS A 639 -14.87 0.67 35.72
C HIS A 639 -15.79 -0.48 36.20
N ASP A 640 -15.33 -1.73 36.32
CA ASP A 640 -16.18 -2.84 36.79
C ASP A 640 -16.48 -2.66 38.30
N VAL A 641 -17.77 -2.62 38.65
CA VAL A 641 -18.23 -2.40 40.03
C VAL A 641 -17.75 -3.49 40.99
N GLN A 642 -17.78 -4.75 40.56
CA GLN A 642 -17.38 -5.89 41.39
C GLN A 642 -15.88 -5.86 41.65
N TRP A 643 -15.07 -5.63 40.62
CA TRP A 643 -13.61 -5.52 40.78
C TRP A 643 -13.21 -4.28 41.60
N GLY A 644 -13.98 -3.20 41.51
CA GLY A 644 -13.83 -2.02 42.37
C GLY A 644 -14.08 -2.34 43.84
N ALA A 645 -15.14 -3.10 44.15
CA ALA A 645 -15.49 -3.52 45.52
C ALA A 645 -14.42 -4.43 46.13
N GLU A 646 -13.92 -5.40 45.35
CA GLU A 646 -12.82 -6.30 45.71
C GLU A 646 -11.44 -5.63 45.73
N SER A 647 -11.39 -4.33 45.45
CA SER A 647 -10.18 -3.51 45.59
C SER A 647 -9.02 -4.00 44.70
N ILE A 648 -9.37 -4.56 43.53
CA ILE A 648 -8.41 -5.04 42.54
C ILE A 648 -7.40 -3.93 42.23
N ASN A 649 -6.13 -4.31 42.11
CA ASN A 649 -5.06 -3.35 41.87
C ASN A 649 -4.80 -3.17 40.38
N TRP A 650 -5.05 -1.97 39.85
CA TRP A 650 -4.73 -1.61 38.46
C TRP A 650 -3.72 -0.46 38.36
N LEU A 651 -3.17 0.01 39.49
CA LEU A 651 -2.26 1.16 39.48
C LEU A 651 -0.78 0.76 39.50
N THR A 652 -0.44 -0.36 40.14
CA THR A 652 0.95 -0.81 40.22
C THR A 652 1.30 -1.69 39.02
N LEU A 653 2.58 -1.72 38.69
CA LEU A 653 3.18 -2.59 37.66
C LEU A 653 4.14 -3.59 38.32
N GLY A 654 4.52 -4.61 37.58
CA GLY A 654 5.48 -5.64 37.97
C GLY A 654 4.98 -6.53 39.10
N MET A 655 5.93 -6.97 39.93
CA MET A 655 5.71 -7.92 41.04
C MET A 655 4.63 -7.46 42.04
N ALA A 656 4.41 -6.14 42.14
CA ALA A 656 3.41 -5.56 43.03
C ALA A 656 1.96 -5.68 42.52
N ASN A 657 1.74 -6.27 41.33
CA ASN A 657 0.41 -6.47 40.76
C ASN A 657 0.13 -7.95 40.44
N GLY A 658 -0.06 -8.76 41.48
CA GLY A 658 -0.32 -10.20 41.34
C GLY A 658 -1.56 -10.56 40.50
N HIS A 659 -2.52 -9.65 40.33
CA HIS A 659 -3.69 -9.89 39.48
C HIS A 659 -3.36 -9.78 37.98
N ARG A 660 -2.66 -8.71 37.59
CA ARG A 660 -2.23 -8.53 36.20
C ARG A 660 -1.26 -9.63 35.80
N GLN A 661 -0.30 -9.92 36.69
CA GLN A 661 0.64 -11.02 36.54
C GLN A 661 -0.07 -12.39 36.40
N GLY A 662 -1.19 -12.59 37.08
CA GLY A 662 -2.02 -13.80 36.94
C GLY A 662 -2.60 -13.97 35.53
N TYR A 663 -3.02 -12.87 34.89
CA TYR A 663 -3.52 -12.90 33.52
C TYR A 663 -2.42 -13.11 32.48
N LEU A 664 -1.23 -12.52 32.66
CA LEU A 664 -0.07 -12.77 31.81
C LEU A 664 0.27 -14.26 31.75
N PHE A 665 0.03 -14.96 32.87
CA PHE A 665 0.38 -16.36 33.04
C PHE A 665 -0.47 -17.32 32.18
N TYR A 666 -1.61 -16.89 31.62
CA TYR A 666 -2.36 -17.70 30.65
C TYR A 666 -1.63 -17.85 29.29
N GLY A 667 -0.58 -17.06 29.05
CA GLY A 667 0.26 -17.15 27.85
C GLY A 667 -0.27 -16.38 26.64
N LEU A 668 0.44 -16.52 25.52
CA LEU A 668 0.29 -15.69 24.33
C LEU A 668 -1.10 -15.75 23.68
N ASP A 669 -1.73 -16.93 23.63
CA ASP A 669 -3.06 -17.10 23.05
C ASP A 669 -4.12 -16.24 23.76
N PHE A 670 -4.06 -16.21 25.09
CA PHE A 670 -4.97 -15.40 25.89
C PHE A 670 -4.70 -13.91 25.69
N LEU A 671 -3.43 -13.52 25.70
CA LEU A 671 -3.04 -12.13 25.47
C LEU A 671 -3.45 -11.65 24.08
N TYR A 672 -3.35 -12.51 23.06
CA TYR A 672 -3.78 -12.21 21.72
C TYR A 672 -5.30 -11.98 21.65
N GLN A 673 -6.10 -12.86 22.26
CA GLN A 673 -7.55 -12.67 22.34
C GLN A 673 -7.93 -11.37 23.06
N LEU A 674 -7.21 -11.04 24.13
CA LEU A 674 -7.43 -9.82 24.90
C LEU A 674 -7.10 -8.57 24.09
N ASP A 675 -6.04 -8.61 23.29
CA ASP A 675 -5.63 -7.52 22.40
C ASP A 675 -6.62 -7.30 21.24
N GLN A 676 -7.17 -8.39 20.69
CA GLN A 676 -8.20 -8.32 19.64
C GLN A 676 -9.56 -7.79 20.15
N ALA A 677 -9.78 -7.76 21.47
CA ALA A 677 -11.01 -7.23 22.06
C ALA A 677 -10.98 -5.69 22.06
N THR A 678 -11.87 -5.07 21.28
CA THR A 678 -11.86 -3.61 21.04
C THR A 678 -12.84 -2.83 21.92
N THR A 679 -13.85 -3.51 22.49
CA THR A 679 -14.88 -2.90 23.34
C THR A 679 -14.78 -3.36 24.78
N TYR A 680 -15.31 -2.56 25.72
CA TYR A 680 -15.34 -2.90 27.14
C TYR A 680 -15.95 -4.28 27.39
N ASP A 681 -17.10 -4.57 26.80
CA ASP A 681 -17.80 -5.85 27.02
C ASP A 681 -17.03 -7.04 26.47
N GLN A 682 -16.39 -6.91 25.30
CA GLN A 682 -15.52 -7.96 24.75
C GLN A 682 -14.31 -8.20 25.67
N ARG A 683 -13.66 -7.13 26.15
CA ARG A 683 -12.51 -7.21 27.07
C ARG A 683 -12.90 -7.86 28.38
N ARG A 684 -14.03 -7.44 28.95
CA ARG A 684 -14.61 -8.01 30.16
C ARG A 684 -14.97 -9.48 29.97
N ALA A 685 -15.52 -9.87 28.82
CA ALA A 685 -15.84 -11.26 28.51
C ALA A 685 -14.58 -12.14 28.40
N VAL A 686 -13.53 -11.66 27.73
CA VAL A 686 -12.25 -12.40 27.64
C VAL A 686 -11.62 -12.56 29.02
N LEU A 687 -11.56 -11.50 29.83
CA LEU A 687 -11.03 -11.57 31.20
C LEU A 687 -11.87 -12.52 32.08
N ARG A 688 -13.20 -12.44 32.01
CA ARG A 688 -14.10 -13.31 32.78
C ARG A 688 -14.18 -14.75 32.30
N SER A 689 -13.69 -15.06 31.09
CA SER A 689 -13.58 -16.44 30.61
C SER A 689 -12.71 -17.33 31.52
N LYS A 690 -11.93 -16.72 32.42
CA LYS A 690 -11.05 -17.38 33.38
C LYS A 690 -11.55 -17.37 34.82
N GLY A 691 -12.73 -16.79 35.07
CA GLY A 691 -13.33 -16.64 36.39
C GLY A 691 -13.90 -15.24 36.59
N ASP A 692 -14.87 -15.10 37.50
CA ASP A 692 -15.52 -13.81 37.78
C ASP A 692 -14.58 -12.78 38.44
N LEU A 693 -13.58 -13.28 39.18
CA LEU A 693 -12.53 -12.46 39.79
C LEU A 693 -11.21 -12.66 39.06
N PRO A 694 -10.36 -11.61 38.97
CA PRO A 694 -9.02 -11.74 38.40
C PRO A 694 -8.21 -12.80 39.15
N PRO A 695 -7.55 -13.73 38.45
CA PRO A 695 -6.63 -14.64 39.10
C PRO A 695 -5.53 -13.84 39.79
N PHE A 696 -5.01 -14.38 40.89
CA PHE A 696 -3.94 -13.74 41.64
C PHE A 696 -2.76 -14.71 41.76
N THR A 697 -1.56 -14.24 41.46
CA THR A 697 -0.33 -15.03 41.66
C THR A 697 0.81 -14.17 42.19
N TRP A 698 1.56 -14.71 43.15
CA TRP A 698 2.85 -14.18 43.58
C TRP A 698 4.02 -14.75 42.77
N HIS A 699 3.76 -15.70 41.87
CA HIS A 699 4.75 -16.55 41.20
C HIS A 699 4.79 -16.37 39.68
N ALA A 700 4.45 -15.18 39.20
CA ALA A 700 4.62 -14.87 37.79
C ALA A 700 6.09 -14.62 37.45
N VAL A 701 6.38 -14.63 36.14
CA VAL A 701 7.72 -14.44 35.55
C VAL A 701 8.48 -13.29 36.25
N ALA A 702 7.81 -12.14 36.44
CA ALA A 702 8.39 -10.95 37.06
C ALA A 702 8.94 -11.20 38.49
N ALA A 703 8.22 -11.97 39.31
CA ALA A 703 8.59 -12.21 40.71
C ALA A 703 9.77 -13.18 40.87
N GLU A 704 10.02 -13.99 39.85
CA GLU A 704 10.97 -15.10 39.89
C GLU A 704 12.32 -14.72 39.25
N PHE A 705 12.42 -13.58 38.54
CA PHE A 705 13.68 -13.07 37.97
C PHE A 705 14.76 -12.76 39.01
N SER A 706 14.42 -12.07 40.11
CA SER A 706 15.38 -11.74 41.17
C SER A 706 15.83 -12.97 41.97
N HIS A 707 14.93 -13.95 42.12
CA HIS A 707 15.20 -15.18 42.89
C HIS A 707 15.98 -16.24 42.09
N GLY A 708 15.65 -16.37 40.80
CA GLY A 708 16.25 -17.33 39.88
C GLY A 708 17.62 -16.91 39.34
N PHE A 709 18.18 -15.80 39.79
CA PHE A 709 19.57 -15.45 39.50
C PHE A 709 20.48 -15.77 40.70
N THR A 710 20.09 -15.35 41.90
CA THR A 710 20.84 -15.56 43.16
C THR A 710 21.04 -17.04 43.49
N PHE A 711 20.00 -17.86 43.27
CA PHE A 711 20.04 -19.28 43.63
C PHE A 711 21.01 -20.10 42.75
N GLY A 712 21.25 -19.70 41.51
CA GLY A 712 22.05 -20.48 40.55
C GLY A 712 23.53 -20.18 40.61
N LEU A 713 23.88 -18.96 41.04
CA LEU A 713 25.21 -18.65 41.52
C LEU A 713 25.54 -19.56 42.72
N TYR A 714 24.63 -19.67 43.69
CA TYR A 714 24.82 -20.53 44.87
C TYR A 714 24.95 -22.02 44.53
N GLU A 715 24.09 -22.58 43.65
CA GLU A 715 24.15 -24.00 43.25
C GLU A 715 25.43 -24.36 42.45
N ARG A 716 25.95 -23.45 41.61
CA ARG A 716 27.10 -23.76 40.74
C ARG A 716 28.46 -23.63 41.42
N SER A 717 28.67 -22.69 42.35
CA SER A 717 29.96 -22.58 43.04
C SER A 717 30.04 -23.36 44.35
N ARG A 718 28.90 -23.62 45.01
CA ARG A 718 28.82 -24.11 46.40
C ARG A 718 29.61 -23.30 47.45
N ASP A 719 30.20 -22.16 47.06
CA ASP A 719 30.92 -21.20 47.91
C ASP A 719 30.55 -19.77 47.50
N TRP A 720 29.70 -19.15 48.32
CA TRP A 720 29.22 -17.79 48.14
C TRP A 720 30.35 -16.74 48.32
N GLN A 721 31.34 -17.03 49.16
CA GLN A 721 32.47 -16.14 49.39
C GLN A 721 33.42 -16.11 48.19
N GLN A 722 33.52 -17.21 47.43
CA GLN A 722 34.32 -17.26 46.20
C GLN A 722 33.67 -16.45 45.06
N ILE A 723 32.35 -16.57 44.88
CA ILE A 723 31.59 -15.77 43.91
C ILE A 723 31.69 -14.28 44.23
N THR A 724 31.44 -13.92 45.49
CA THR A 724 31.55 -12.53 45.97
C THR A 724 32.95 -11.99 45.71
N ARG A 725 34.00 -12.78 45.98
CA ARG A 725 35.40 -12.41 45.67
C ARG A 725 35.68 -12.25 44.17
N LEU A 726 35.17 -13.13 43.29
CA LEU A 726 35.34 -13.02 41.83
C LEU A 726 34.64 -11.78 41.27
N ILE A 727 33.43 -11.48 41.74
CA ILE A 727 32.68 -10.26 41.38
C ILE A 727 33.45 -9.01 41.82
N HIS A 728 33.97 -8.99 43.06
CA HIS A 728 34.76 -7.86 43.58
C HIS A 728 36.14 -7.73 42.93
N ALA A 729 36.75 -8.82 42.44
CA ALA A 729 38.11 -8.81 41.85
C ALA A 729 38.13 -8.58 40.33
N GLY A 730 37.04 -8.84 39.60
CA GLY A 730 37.02 -8.76 38.13
C GLY A 730 35.67 -8.44 37.47
N GLY A 731 34.64 -8.09 38.23
CA GLY A 731 33.29 -7.79 37.71
C GLY A 731 32.60 -8.98 37.03
N TYR A 732 31.43 -8.75 36.41
CA TYR A 732 30.66 -9.81 35.74
C TYR A 732 31.44 -10.56 34.65
N ALA A 733 32.48 -9.95 34.06
CA ALA A 733 33.33 -10.57 33.04
C ALA A 733 33.98 -11.88 33.52
N SER A 734 34.34 -11.96 34.80
CA SER A 734 35.00 -13.13 35.40
C SER A 734 34.09 -14.37 35.54
N ILE A 735 32.77 -14.19 35.61
CA ILE A 735 31.77 -15.27 35.77
C ILE A 735 31.03 -15.55 34.45
N SER A 736 31.01 -14.58 33.53
CA SER A 736 30.21 -14.66 32.29
C SER A 736 30.66 -15.74 31.31
N HIS A 737 31.94 -16.15 31.34
CA HIS A 737 32.44 -17.28 30.55
C HIS A 737 31.83 -18.63 30.99
N GLN A 738 31.34 -18.75 32.23
CA GLN A 738 30.64 -19.94 32.72
C GLN A 738 29.16 -19.98 32.28
N TRP A 739 28.67 -18.89 31.70
CA TRP A 739 27.33 -18.74 31.14
C TRP A 739 27.33 -18.62 29.61
N SER A 740 28.49 -18.75 28.97
CA SER A 740 28.58 -18.64 27.51
C SER A 740 28.13 -19.94 26.85
N HIS A 741 26.92 -19.94 26.33
CA HIS A 741 26.40 -20.98 25.45
C HIS A 741 26.65 -20.56 24.01
N ASN A 742 27.00 -21.48 23.11
CA ASN A 742 27.15 -21.20 21.68
C ASN A 742 25.87 -20.52 21.14
N GLY A 743 25.98 -19.49 20.27
CA GLY A 743 24.82 -18.84 19.62
C GLY A 743 24.82 -17.30 19.54
N PRO A 744 23.76 -16.68 18.99
CA PRO A 744 23.66 -15.22 18.80
C PRO A 744 23.53 -14.40 20.09
N ASP A 745 23.32 -15.06 21.23
CA ASP A 745 23.25 -14.46 22.57
C ASP A 745 24.48 -14.82 23.42
N LEU A 746 25.64 -15.01 22.78
CA LEU A 746 26.93 -15.33 23.41
C LEU A 746 27.47 -14.21 24.32
N TYR A 747 28.48 -14.56 25.14
CA TYR A 747 29.34 -13.58 25.78
C TYR A 747 29.99 -12.67 24.72
N GLY A 748 29.97 -11.36 24.93
CA GLY A 748 30.41 -10.37 23.94
C GLY A 748 29.38 -10.02 22.86
N SER A 749 28.20 -10.67 22.84
CA SER A 749 27.09 -10.26 21.97
C SER A 749 26.60 -8.84 22.30
N ALA A 750 25.89 -8.22 21.35
CA ALA A 750 25.30 -6.90 21.56
C ALA A 750 24.36 -6.87 22.78
N ALA A 751 23.56 -7.93 22.98
CA ALA A 751 22.68 -8.08 24.13
C ALA A 751 23.47 -8.12 25.45
N PHE A 752 24.57 -8.89 25.51
CA PHE A 752 25.47 -8.93 26.66
C PHE A 752 26.06 -7.54 26.95
N ARG A 753 26.58 -6.85 25.94
CA ARG A 753 27.23 -5.55 26.12
C ARG A 753 26.26 -4.48 26.61
N MET A 754 25.05 -4.45 26.07
CA MET A 754 23.97 -3.57 26.52
C MET A 754 23.59 -3.84 27.98
N TRP A 755 23.37 -5.12 28.32
CA TRP A 755 23.08 -5.55 29.69
C TRP A 755 24.22 -5.20 30.66
N TYR A 756 25.46 -5.49 30.29
CA TYR A 756 26.64 -5.21 31.10
C TYR A 756 26.83 -3.71 31.32
N ALA A 757 26.58 -2.88 30.30
CA ALA A 757 26.63 -1.43 30.46
C ALA A 757 25.57 -0.90 31.44
N ALA A 758 24.38 -1.51 31.48
CA ALA A 758 23.33 -1.13 32.43
C ALA A 758 23.57 -1.67 33.86
N HIS A 759 24.09 -2.89 34.00
CA HIS A 759 24.12 -3.62 35.27
C HIS A 759 25.50 -3.81 35.89
N ALA A 760 26.60 -3.42 35.21
CA ALA A 760 27.95 -3.49 35.78
C ALA A 760 28.10 -2.96 37.22
N PRO A 761 27.45 -1.85 37.63
CA PRO A 761 27.56 -1.35 39.01
C PRO A 761 26.57 -2.00 40.00
N SER A 762 25.66 -2.86 39.54
CA SER A 762 24.61 -3.48 40.37
C SER A 762 25.09 -4.80 40.95
N PHE A 763 24.53 -5.22 42.08
CA PHE A 763 24.78 -6.56 42.60
C PHE A 763 24.17 -7.60 41.65
N PRO A 764 24.81 -8.77 41.50
CA PRO A 764 24.32 -9.81 40.62
C PRO A 764 22.87 -10.21 40.89
N GLU A 765 22.49 -10.30 42.17
CA GLU A 765 21.12 -10.61 42.61
C GLU A 765 20.05 -9.66 42.05
N ASP A 766 20.44 -8.42 41.75
CA ASP A 766 19.57 -7.37 41.20
C ASP A 766 19.77 -7.19 39.69
N ALA A 767 20.61 -7.99 39.05
CA ALA A 767 21.04 -7.75 37.68
C ALA A 767 20.01 -8.14 36.61
N VAL A 768 18.87 -8.72 37.01
CA VAL A 768 17.74 -9.05 36.14
C VAL A 768 16.46 -8.45 36.72
N HIS A 769 15.66 -7.80 35.86
CA HIS A 769 14.38 -7.15 36.18
C HIS A 769 14.43 -6.01 37.22
N GLU A 770 15.61 -5.41 37.47
CA GLU A 770 15.75 -4.35 38.46
C GLU A 770 14.77 -3.17 38.26
N PRO A 771 14.01 -2.73 39.29
CA PRO A 771 13.01 -1.68 39.13
C PRO A 771 13.57 -0.35 38.58
N LYS A 772 14.80 0.01 38.95
CA LYS A 772 15.48 1.24 38.50
C LYS A 772 15.75 1.26 36.99
N HIS A 773 15.82 0.08 36.36
CA HIS A 773 16.04 -0.10 34.93
C HIS A 773 14.75 -0.43 34.15
N SER A 774 13.57 -0.31 34.76
CA SER A 774 12.29 -0.54 34.09
C SER A 774 12.12 0.29 32.81
N TRP A 775 12.66 1.50 32.75
CA TRP A 775 12.63 2.34 31.54
C TRP A 775 13.51 1.79 30.40
N LEU A 776 14.64 1.14 30.71
CA LEU A 776 15.48 0.45 29.71
C LEU A 776 14.75 -0.76 29.13
N ARG A 777 14.09 -1.54 30.00
CA ARG A 777 13.26 -2.68 29.56
C ARG A 777 12.08 -2.25 28.70
N ARG A 778 11.48 -1.07 28.97
CA ARG A 778 10.47 -0.47 28.09
C ARG A 778 11.00 -0.17 26.69
N CYS A 779 12.29 0.15 26.58
CA CYS A 779 13.00 0.30 25.31
C CYS A 779 13.47 -1.05 24.73
N GLY A 780 13.27 -2.19 25.41
CA GLY A 780 13.74 -3.49 24.95
C GLY A 780 15.26 -3.56 24.77
N TYR A 781 16.03 -2.83 25.58
CA TYR A 781 17.43 -2.48 25.29
C TYR A 781 18.38 -3.68 24.99
N VAL A 782 18.09 -4.88 25.50
CA VAL A 782 18.84 -6.13 25.24
C VAL A 782 18.36 -6.93 24.02
N LEU A 783 17.30 -6.48 23.34
CA LEU A 783 16.75 -7.12 22.14
C LEU A 783 17.49 -6.69 20.87
N TRP A 784 18.26 -5.59 20.94
CA TRP A 784 18.82 -4.90 19.78
C TRP A 784 20.30 -5.20 19.55
N ASP A 785 20.68 -5.27 18.28
CA ASP A 785 22.07 -5.23 17.85
C ASP A 785 22.60 -3.79 17.87
N GLN A 786 23.92 -3.65 17.99
CA GLN A 786 24.58 -2.34 17.92
C GLN A 786 24.56 -1.77 16.49
N PRO A 787 24.56 -0.44 16.32
CA PRO A 787 24.72 0.18 15.01
C PRO A 787 26.06 -0.22 14.35
N ASN A 788 26.16 -0.03 13.04
CA ASN A 788 27.31 -0.46 12.21
C ASN A 788 28.69 0.00 12.71
N THR A 789 28.75 1.01 13.57
CA THR A 789 29.95 1.40 14.32
C THR A 789 29.80 0.93 15.77
N PRO A 790 30.55 -0.08 16.23
CA PRO A 790 30.45 -0.56 17.60
C PRO A 790 30.86 0.54 18.56
N LEU A 791 29.94 0.95 19.43
CA LEU A 791 30.23 1.90 20.52
C LEU A 791 31.15 1.23 21.53
N SER A 792 32.03 1.97 22.20
CA SER A 792 32.79 1.43 23.35
C SER A 792 31.86 1.15 24.53
N ASP A 793 32.28 0.28 25.45
CA ASP A 793 31.50 -0.04 26.66
C ASP A 793 31.30 1.22 27.54
N GLU A 794 32.29 2.11 27.56
CA GLU A 794 32.23 3.42 28.24
C GLU A 794 31.17 4.32 27.62
N ALA A 795 31.10 4.42 26.29
CA ALA A 795 30.11 5.24 25.61
C ALA A 795 28.68 4.72 25.84
N LEU A 796 28.49 3.39 25.89
CA LEU A 796 27.19 2.78 26.22
C LEU A 796 26.76 3.09 27.64
N ARG A 797 27.69 3.03 28.61
CA ARG A 797 27.42 3.38 30.01
C ARG A 797 27.02 4.84 30.16
N GLU A 798 27.68 5.74 29.44
CA GLU A 798 27.35 7.16 29.44
C GLU A 798 25.94 7.42 28.88
N ILE A 799 25.61 6.82 27.74
CA ILE A 799 24.27 6.91 27.13
C ILE A 799 23.19 6.41 28.09
N ILE A 800 23.39 5.24 28.71
CA ILE A 800 22.44 4.64 29.64
C ILE A 800 22.28 5.51 30.91
N SER A 801 23.39 6.03 31.44
CA SER A 801 23.38 6.91 32.61
C SER A 801 22.61 8.20 32.34
N GLU A 802 22.85 8.85 31.21
CA GLU A 802 22.20 10.11 30.86
C GLU A 802 20.70 9.94 30.59
N ALA A 803 20.34 8.89 29.85
CA ALA A 803 18.94 8.55 29.61
C ALA A 803 18.20 8.16 30.91
N GLY A 804 18.91 7.57 31.88
CA GLY A 804 18.38 7.25 33.22
C GLY A 804 17.96 8.49 34.02
N LYS A 805 18.75 9.56 33.97
CA LYS A 805 18.42 10.84 34.64
C LYS A 805 17.14 11.46 34.07
N GLN A 806 16.95 11.37 32.75
CA GLN A 806 15.78 11.91 32.07
C GLN A 806 14.51 11.09 32.31
N ALA A 807 14.64 9.77 32.52
CA ALA A 807 13.53 8.89 32.87
C ALA A 807 13.02 9.11 34.31
N GLN A 808 13.91 9.41 35.26
CA GLN A 808 13.55 9.67 36.66
C GLN A 808 12.69 10.94 36.85
N LEU A 809 12.82 11.93 35.97
CA LEU A 809 12.02 13.16 36.00
C LEU A 809 10.51 12.94 35.75
N ASN A 810 10.14 11.83 35.09
CA ASN A 810 8.75 11.51 34.73
C ASN A 810 7.97 10.76 35.83
N HIS A 811 8.60 10.42 36.97
CA HIS A 811 7.99 9.62 38.03
C HIS A 811 7.02 10.41 38.95
N PHE A 812 6.97 11.75 38.83
CA PHE A 812 6.21 12.64 39.73
C PHE A 812 4.67 12.70 39.52
N ARG A 813 4.07 11.89 38.62
CA ARG A 813 2.61 11.91 38.36
C ARG A 813 1.79 10.80 39.05
N GLN A 814 2.38 10.01 39.95
CA GLN A 814 1.70 8.83 40.54
C GLN A 814 0.81 9.11 41.76
N ASN A 815 1.04 10.21 42.50
CA ASN A 815 0.33 10.45 43.76
C ASN A 815 -1.14 10.84 43.56
N ASP A 816 -1.47 11.63 42.54
CA ASP A 816 -2.85 12.00 42.22
C ASP A 816 -3.70 10.81 41.74
N ARG A 817 -3.08 9.86 41.02
CA ARG A 817 -3.75 8.63 40.56
C ARG A 817 -4.15 7.73 41.73
N LYS A 818 -3.30 7.62 42.75
CA LYS A 818 -3.59 6.80 43.94
C LYS A 818 -4.78 7.35 44.74
N ALA A 819 -4.87 8.66 44.90
CA ALA A 819 -6.00 9.31 45.58
C ALA A 819 -7.33 9.07 44.84
N LYS A 820 -7.34 9.27 43.51
CA LYS A 820 -8.52 9.03 42.66
C LYS A 820 -8.95 7.56 42.67
N ALA A 821 -8.03 6.62 42.58
CA ALA A 821 -8.37 5.20 42.66
C ALA A 821 -8.94 4.81 44.02
N LYS A 822 -8.43 5.36 45.12
CA LYS A 822 -8.99 5.12 46.46
C LYS A 822 -10.44 5.61 46.57
N LYS A 823 -10.74 6.80 46.03
CA LYS A 823 -12.11 7.34 45.94
C LYS A 823 -13.02 6.43 45.12
N SER A 824 -12.60 6.06 43.90
CA SER A 824 -13.36 5.17 43.01
C SER A 824 -13.67 3.81 43.65
N ARG A 825 -12.72 3.19 44.36
CA ARG A 825 -12.94 1.92 45.06
C ARG A 825 -14.02 2.01 46.13
N ARG A 826 -14.04 3.12 46.89
CA ARG A 826 -15.06 3.35 47.92
C ARG A 826 -16.45 3.44 47.30
N GLU A 827 -16.61 4.26 46.26
CA GLU A 827 -17.90 4.48 45.60
C GLU A 827 -18.42 3.19 44.95
N ARG A 828 -17.56 2.44 44.25
CA ARG A 828 -17.96 1.15 43.66
C ARG A 828 -18.28 0.09 44.70
N ARG A 829 -17.61 0.09 45.86
CA ARG A 829 -17.96 -0.79 46.98
C ARG A 829 -19.36 -0.50 47.52
N GLU A 830 -19.75 0.76 47.62
CA GLU A 830 -21.10 1.16 48.06
C GLU A 830 -22.17 0.74 47.03
N ILE A 831 -21.90 0.93 45.73
CA ILE A 831 -22.80 0.47 44.66
C ILE A 831 -22.95 -1.06 44.69
N TYR A 832 -21.84 -1.78 44.86
CA TYR A 832 -21.84 -3.24 44.95
C TYR A 832 -22.65 -3.74 46.15
N ALA A 833 -22.51 -3.10 47.31
CA ALA A 833 -23.24 -3.42 48.54
C ALA A 833 -24.76 -3.22 48.39
N ARG A 834 -25.19 -2.26 47.56
CA ARG A 834 -26.59 -2.04 47.19
C ARG A 834 -27.10 -2.98 46.09
N GLY A 835 -26.30 -3.98 45.69
CA GLY A 835 -26.68 -4.97 44.67
C GLY A 835 -26.48 -4.53 43.22
N GLY A 836 -25.77 -3.41 42.98
CA GLY A 836 -25.42 -2.93 41.65
C GLY A 836 -24.21 -3.67 41.07
N ARG A 837 -24.22 -3.92 39.76
CA ARG A 837 -23.14 -4.57 38.98
C ARG A 837 -23.00 -3.86 37.63
N GLY A 838 -21.90 -4.06 36.91
CA GLY A 838 -21.73 -3.52 35.55
C GLY A 838 -20.68 -2.42 35.46
N TYR A 839 -20.81 -1.55 34.46
CA TYR A 839 -19.87 -0.47 34.16
C TYR A 839 -20.17 0.77 35.01
N TRP A 840 -19.14 1.34 35.63
CA TRP A 840 -19.23 2.54 36.44
C TRP A 840 -18.31 3.66 35.93
N SER A 841 -18.87 4.85 35.82
CA SER A 841 -18.20 6.12 35.53
C SER A 841 -18.42 7.09 36.70
N GLU A 842 -17.45 7.96 36.98
CA GLU A 842 -17.59 8.93 38.07
C GLU A 842 -18.81 9.84 37.81
N GLY A 843 -19.79 9.81 38.72
CA GLY A 843 -21.04 10.58 38.62
C GLY A 843 -22.11 9.99 37.69
N ASP A 844 -21.89 8.82 37.08
CA ASP A 844 -22.83 8.22 36.13
C ASP A 844 -23.17 6.76 36.52
N LEU A 845 -24.45 6.53 36.77
CA LEU A 845 -25.02 5.24 37.18
C LEU A 845 -25.85 4.58 36.07
N SER A 846 -25.89 5.16 34.86
CA SER A 846 -26.76 4.71 33.76
C SER A 846 -26.46 3.29 33.26
N GLN A 847 -25.22 2.83 33.42
CA GLN A 847 -24.75 1.51 32.98
C GLN A 847 -24.67 0.47 34.12
N ILE A 848 -25.24 0.79 35.29
CA ILE A 848 -25.30 -0.10 36.45
C ILE A 848 -26.57 -0.95 36.38
N VAL A 849 -26.39 -2.27 36.41
CA VAL A 849 -27.46 -3.25 36.50
C VAL A 849 -27.73 -3.55 37.98
N TRP A 850 -28.95 -3.28 38.43
CA TRP A 850 -29.40 -3.54 39.80
C TRP A 850 -30.13 -4.88 39.87
N THR A 851 -29.75 -5.72 40.82
CA THR A 851 -30.45 -7.00 41.06
C THR A 851 -31.84 -6.74 41.66
N LYS A 852 -32.88 -7.39 41.11
CA LYS A 852 -34.28 -7.22 41.56
C LYS A 852 -34.41 -7.69 43.01
N GLY A 853 -34.40 -6.73 43.94
CA GLY A 853 -34.47 -6.96 45.39
C GLY A 853 -33.96 -5.79 46.22
N SER A 854 -33.17 -4.87 45.64
CA SER A 854 -32.62 -3.70 46.34
C SER A 854 -33.38 -2.39 46.11
N GLN A 855 -34.70 -2.45 45.91
CA GLN A 855 -35.57 -1.27 46.04
C GLN A 855 -35.82 -0.97 47.52
N GLY A 856 -34.89 -0.22 48.10
CA GLY A 856 -35.03 0.37 49.42
C GLY A 856 -34.24 1.67 49.48
N MET A 857 -34.63 2.68 48.71
CA MET A 857 -34.32 4.09 49.00
C MET A 857 -35.43 4.99 48.42
N PRO A 858 -35.75 6.09 49.13
CA PRO A 858 -36.99 6.85 48.99
C PRO A 858 -36.98 7.74 47.74
N THR A 859 -38.12 7.74 47.05
CA THR A 859 -38.50 8.80 46.13
C THR A 859 -38.85 10.05 46.93
N ASP A 860 -38.02 11.09 46.85
CA ASP A 860 -38.47 12.46 47.11
C ASP A 860 -37.97 13.37 45.99
N ALA A 861 -38.83 13.52 44.99
CA ALA A 861 -38.85 14.69 44.14
C ALA A 861 -40.09 15.50 44.51
N SER A 862 -39.90 16.82 44.61
CA SER A 862 -40.89 17.89 44.79
C SER A 862 -41.33 18.21 46.23
N THR A 863 -40.65 19.16 46.86
CA THR A 863 -41.36 20.36 47.34
C THR A 863 -40.40 21.56 47.34
N THR A 864 -40.58 22.43 46.36
CA THR A 864 -40.11 23.81 46.38
C THR A 864 -40.87 24.57 47.46
N GLN A 865 -40.16 25.13 48.44
CA GLN A 865 -40.59 26.34 49.15
C GLN A 865 -39.40 27.28 49.41
N PRO A 866 -39.64 28.61 49.37
CA PRO A 866 -38.60 29.61 49.15
C PRO A 866 -37.92 30.04 50.44
N VAL A 867 -36.61 30.28 50.34
CA VAL A 867 -35.79 30.92 51.36
C VAL A 867 -36.17 32.41 51.42
N ARG A 868 -36.64 32.88 52.58
CA ARG A 868 -36.63 34.30 52.96
C ARG A 868 -35.20 34.70 53.36
N PRO A 869 -34.77 35.94 53.08
CA PRO A 869 -33.40 36.37 53.28
C PRO A 869 -33.13 36.74 54.74
N ASN A 870 -31.96 36.35 55.23
CA ASN A 870 -31.04 37.16 56.04
C ASN A 870 -29.65 36.53 56.01
#